data_AF-A0AAW5USL2-F1
#
_entry.id   AF-A0AAW5USL2-F1
#
_cell.length_a   1.000
_cell.length_b   1.000
_cell.length_c   1.000
_cell.angle_alpha   90.00
_cell.angle_beta   90.00
_cell.angle_gamma   90.00
#
_symmetry.space_group_name_H-M   'P 1'
#
loop_
_entity.id
_entity.type
_entity.pdbx_description
1 polymer ?
#
loop_
_entity_poly.entity_id
_entity_poly.type
_entity_poly.pdbx_seq_one_letter_code
_entity_poly.pdbx_strand_id
1 'polypeptide(L)'
;MSIFNNPEENYWRNFATKTVLILITVAIIVWFLPRNEGRMFRYDVGKPWMYGSVIAKFDFPIYKTDEAIKREQDSLMKQFQPYYSVNESIGSEQVSRFLHDFSQGVPGLPKEYVGLIAHQLQRLYQTGIIATTEYNRIYKDSTSMIRIINGKNVKSVPIGSFYSTIAAYERIFYDEKLATQRQLLSRCNLNNYVEANVIYDKERSEAEKADMMSSIPLASGMVMSGQKIVDRGEVITNNTYRVLNSFDKEMKRRSSTQEELTTTIIGQVLFIFILVMLFTSYLSLFRKDYFDKPRSITMLYAMITLFPIFVSLMMKHNFFSVYIIPFAMAPIFVRVFMDSRTAFISHVTMILICAAAVKYQYEFIIVQLVAGLVAIYSLRELSKRSQIFITALLVTIASGVVYLALQLMQDNQVFNVDASMYTYFTVNGIFLLLSYPLMYIIEKMFGFTSNVTLFELSNTNKGLLRNLSEIAPGTFQHSITVGNLAAEIANRIRANSLLVRTGALYHDIGKMTNPVFFTENQAGVNPHDQLSDLESAQIIISHVSEGLKMAEKVGLPGIIKDFITTHHGTGITKYFYINYCNAHPTEVIDKSQFQYPGPNPFTREQAILMMADTVEAASRSLNEYTEESISNLVNKLIDGQVADGFFKECPITFRDIALAKQVLIERLKAIYHTRISYPHLNVRQNAGKNTSQESKEQE
;
A
#
# COMPACT_ATOMS: atom_id res chain seq x y z
N MET A 1 -13.57 -38.11 10.73
CA MET A 1 -13.09 -38.27 9.34
C MET A 1 -11.57 -38.12 9.35
N SER A 2 -10.83 -38.92 8.56
CA SER A 2 -9.35 -38.99 8.43
C SER A 2 -8.58 -39.95 9.36
N ILE A 3 -8.77 -41.26 9.16
CA ILE A 3 -7.76 -42.29 9.52
C ILE A 3 -6.98 -42.79 8.28
N PHE A 4 -7.28 -42.28 7.09
CA PHE A 4 -6.50 -42.51 5.87
C PHE A 4 -5.84 -41.22 5.39
N ASN A 5 -4.77 -40.81 6.08
CA ASN A 5 -3.87 -39.77 5.58
C ASN A 5 -2.53 -40.45 5.32
N ASN A 6 -2.31 -40.84 4.06
CA ASN A 6 -1.06 -41.47 3.65
C ASN A 6 0.07 -40.42 3.82
N PRO A 7 1.07 -40.62 4.70
CA PRO A 7 2.06 -39.60 5.02
C PRO A 7 2.90 -39.19 3.81
N GLU A 8 3.17 -40.14 2.91
CA GLU A 8 3.97 -39.92 1.70
C GLU A 8 3.23 -39.11 0.63
N GLU A 9 1.93 -39.33 0.44
CA GLU A 9 1.14 -38.62 -0.57
C GLU A 9 0.94 -37.15 -0.19
N ASN A 10 0.79 -36.87 1.11
CA ASN A 10 0.80 -35.51 1.64
C ASN A 10 2.20 -34.87 1.58
N TYR A 11 3.28 -35.64 1.71
CA TYR A 11 4.64 -35.13 1.59
C TYR A 11 4.93 -34.62 0.18
N TRP A 12 4.66 -35.42 -0.86
CA TRP A 12 4.88 -35.01 -2.26
C TRP A 12 4.00 -33.84 -2.68
N ARG A 13 2.72 -33.82 -2.26
CA ARG A 13 1.81 -32.70 -2.53
C ARG A 13 2.26 -31.42 -1.82
N ASN A 14 2.71 -31.51 -0.57
CA ASN A 14 3.24 -30.36 0.15
C ASN A 14 4.56 -29.88 -0.45
N PHE A 15 5.45 -30.78 -0.86
CA PHE A 15 6.69 -30.43 -1.52
C PHE A 15 6.42 -29.74 -2.88
N ALA A 16 5.53 -30.30 -3.70
CA ALA A 16 5.16 -29.72 -4.99
C ALA A 16 4.54 -28.32 -4.84
N THR A 17 3.59 -28.14 -3.92
CA THR A 17 2.98 -26.82 -3.68
C THR A 17 4.01 -25.79 -3.20
N LYS A 18 4.97 -26.19 -2.34
CA LYS A 18 6.07 -25.35 -1.86
C LYS A 18 7.05 -24.97 -2.99
N THR A 19 7.41 -25.91 -3.86
CA THR A 19 8.27 -25.64 -5.02
C THR A 19 7.57 -24.71 -6.02
N VAL A 20 6.28 -24.92 -6.29
CA VAL A 20 5.48 -24.04 -7.14
C VAL A 20 5.43 -22.62 -6.58
N LEU A 21 5.26 -22.46 -5.26
CA LEU A 21 5.28 -21.15 -4.60
C LEU A 21 6.60 -20.41 -4.83
N ILE A 22 7.74 -21.09 -4.65
CA ILE A 22 9.07 -20.51 -4.92
C ILE A 22 9.16 -20.07 -6.38
N LEU A 23 8.84 -20.95 -7.32
CA LEU A 23 8.97 -20.68 -8.76
C LEU A 23 8.08 -19.52 -9.21
N ILE A 24 6.83 -19.46 -8.72
CA ILE A 24 5.90 -18.36 -9.02
C ILE A 24 6.46 -17.04 -8.47
N THR A 25 6.92 -17.02 -7.23
CA THR A 25 7.48 -15.80 -6.64
C THR A 25 8.71 -15.30 -7.39
N VAL A 26 9.63 -16.21 -7.73
CA VAL A 26 10.82 -15.86 -8.54
C VAL A 26 10.39 -15.32 -9.91
N ALA A 27 9.48 -16.01 -10.61
CA ALA A 27 9.01 -15.59 -11.92
C ALA A 27 8.34 -14.22 -11.90
N ILE A 28 7.48 -13.95 -10.90
CA ILE A 28 6.82 -12.65 -10.75
C ILE A 28 7.84 -11.55 -10.50
N ILE A 29 8.78 -11.72 -9.55
CA ILE A 29 9.75 -10.67 -9.23
C ILE A 29 10.64 -10.38 -10.44
N VAL A 30 11.20 -11.42 -11.08
CA VAL A 30 12.05 -11.28 -12.28
C VAL A 30 11.30 -10.60 -13.42
N TRP A 31 10.00 -10.90 -13.59
CA TRP A 31 9.19 -10.28 -14.63
C TRP A 31 9.15 -8.76 -14.52
N PHE A 32 9.02 -8.24 -13.29
CA PHE A 32 8.92 -6.80 -13.02
C PHE A 32 10.27 -6.10 -12.92
N LEU A 33 11.37 -6.82 -12.61
CA LEU A 33 12.69 -6.20 -12.48
C LEU A 33 13.10 -5.43 -13.76
N PRO A 34 13.78 -4.28 -13.60
CA PRO A 34 14.26 -3.51 -14.73
C PRO A 34 15.31 -4.32 -15.53
N ARG A 35 15.10 -4.44 -16.84
CA ARG A 35 15.89 -5.30 -17.74
C ARG A 35 17.04 -4.57 -18.45
N ASN A 36 17.74 -3.66 -17.75
CA ASN A 36 18.78 -2.74 -18.24
C ASN A 36 18.28 -1.36 -18.71
N GLU A 37 18.27 -0.41 -17.77
CA GLU A 37 18.35 1.03 -18.07
C GLU A 37 19.42 1.77 -17.24
N GLY A 38 20.27 1.04 -16.49
CA GLY A 38 21.35 1.66 -15.72
C GLY A 38 22.45 2.22 -16.62
N ARG A 39 22.92 3.45 -16.37
CA ARG A 39 24.25 3.87 -16.82
C ARG A 39 25.27 2.96 -16.13
N MET A 40 26.27 2.47 -16.86
CA MET A 40 27.28 1.56 -16.31
C MET A 40 28.12 2.26 -15.22
N PHE A 41 28.23 3.60 -15.32
CA PHE A 41 28.92 4.45 -14.36
C PHE A 41 27.99 5.55 -13.83
N ARG A 42 28.25 5.97 -12.59
CA ARG A 42 27.52 7.05 -11.92
C ARG A 42 28.39 8.30 -11.85
N TYR A 43 27.97 9.36 -12.52
CA TYR A 43 28.75 10.58 -12.60
C TYR A 43 27.83 11.79 -12.70
N ASP A 44 28.06 12.77 -11.84
CA ASP A 44 27.41 14.07 -11.85
C ASP A 44 28.45 15.15 -12.14
N VAL A 45 28.04 16.21 -12.84
CA VAL A 45 28.90 17.35 -13.11
C VAL A 45 29.38 17.95 -11.77
N GLY A 46 30.68 18.20 -11.66
CA GLY A 46 31.30 18.78 -10.46
C GLY A 46 31.69 17.78 -9.37
N LYS A 47 31.35 16.50 -9.51
CA LYS A 47 31.84 15.44 -8.60
C LYS A 47 33.12 14.78 -9.13
N PRO A 48 33.97 14.23 -8.26
CA PRO A 48 35.13 13.44 -8.68
C PRO A 48 34.72 12.08 -9.26
N TRP A 49 35.45 11.59 -10.25
CA TRP A 49 35.25 10.27 -10.84
C TRP A 49 35.70 9.16 -9.86
N MET A 50 34.76 8.30 -9.46
CA MET A 50 34.96 7.30 -8.40
C MET A 50 35.47 5.94 -8.90
N TYR A 51 35.51 5.73 -10.22
CA TYR A 51 35.84 4.44 -10.83
C TYR A 51 37.27 4.42 -11.41
N GLY A 52 37.71 3.27 -11.90
CA GLY A 52 38.96 3.17 -12.68
C GLY A 52 38.90 3.98 -13.97
N SER A 53 40.05 4.17 -14.62
CA SER A 53 40.18 4.94 -15.84
C SER A 53 39.29 4.38 -16.95
N VAL A 54 38.52 5.24 -17.60
CA VAL A 54 37.69 4.86 -18.75
C VAL A 54 38.43 5.23 -20.03
N ILE A 55 38.68 4.23 -20.86
CA ILE A 55 39.29 4.38 -22.18
C ILE A 55 38.26 3.93 -23.22
N ALA A 56 38.08 4.73 -24.27
CA ALA A 56 37.17 4.41 -25.36
C ALA A 56 37.60 3.10 -26.05
N LYS A 57 36.69 2.13 -26.16
CA LYS A 57 36.98 0.82 -26.82
C LYS A 57 36.67 0.81 -28.32
N PHE A 58 36.00 1.85 -28.81
CA PHE A 58 35.57 2.00 -30.20
C PHE A 58 35.31 3.48 -30.48
N ASP A 59 35.23 3.84 -31.75
CA ASP A 59 34.97 5.22 -32.16
C ASP A 59 33.48 5.58 -31.98
N PHE A 60 33.21 6.74 -31.40
CA PHE A 60 31.84 7.23 -31.21
C PHE A 60 31.69 8.75 -31.34
N PRO A 61 30.56 9.24 -31.88
CA PRO A 61 30.27 10.67 -31.95
C PRO A 61 29.89 11.23 -30.57
N ILE A 62 30.25 12.49 -30.32
CA ILE A 62 29.82 13.24 -29.13
C ILE A 62 28.52 13.97 -29.48
N TYR A 63 27.40 13.50 -28.92
CA TYR A 63 26.08 14.09 -29.17
C TYR A 63 25.97 15.50 -28.57
N LYS A 64 25.27 16.40 -29.28
CA LYS A 64 24.87 17.71 -28.77
C LYS A 64 23.72 17.56 -27.77
N THR A 65 23.58 18.52 -26.86
CA THR A 65 22.41 18.60 -25.97
C THR A 65 21.20 19.11 -26.73
N ASP A 66 19.99 18.76 -26.28
CA ASP A 66 18.75 19.22 -26.91
C ASP A 66 18.66 20.76 -26.91
N GLU A 67 19.15 21.41 -25.86
CA GLU A 67 19.25 22.87 -25.81
C GLU A 67 20.18 23.45 -26.88
N ALA A 68 21.33 22.80 -27.14
CA ALA A 68 22.27 23.26 -28.15
C ALA A 68 21.68 23.11 -29.56
N ILE A 69 21.02 21.97 -29.83
CA ILE A 69 20.30 21.73 -31.09
C ILE A 69 19.21 22.78 -31.28
N LYS A 70 18.42 23.06 -30.23
CA LYS A 70 17.35 24.06 -30.29
C LYS A 70 17.87 25.47 -30.57
N ARG A 71 18.98 25.88 -29.95
CA ARG A 71 19.60 27.19 -30.25
C ARG A 71 20.07 27.29 -31.70
N GLU A 72 20.63 26.21 -32.26
CA GLU A 72 21.02 26.17 -33.68
C GLU A 72 19.80 26.24 -34.61
N GLN A 73 18.72 25.53 -34.27
CA GLN A 73 17.43 25.62 -34.99
C GLN A 73 16.86 27.04 -34.95
N ASP A 74 16.84 27.68 -33.78
CA ASP A 74 16.34 29.05 -33.62
C ASP A 74 17.19 30.06 -34.42
N SER A 75 18.51 29.84 -34.49
CA SER A 75 19.42 30.67 -35.28
C SER A 75 19.18 30.53 -36.78
N LEU A 76 18.98 29.31 -37.27
CA LEU A 76 18.67 29.05 -38.69
C LEU A 76 17.30 29.62 -39.08
N MET A 77 16.30 29.52 -38.21
CA MET A 77 14.97 30.10 -38.47
C MET A 77 14.98 31.62 -38.57
N LYS A 78 15.97 32.31 -37.99
CA LYS A 78 16.12 33.77 -38.19
C LYS A 78 16.59 34.14 -39.59
N GLN A 79 17.27 33.23 -40.30
CA GLN A 79 17.75 33.44 -41.67
C GLN A 79 16.78 32.94 -42.74
N PHE A 80 15.72 32.23 -42.34
CA PHE A 80 14.72 31.68 -43.24
C PHE A 80 13.96 32.79 -43.98
N GLN A 81 13.90 32.67 -45.31
CA GLN A 81 13.15 33.57 -46.20
C GLN A 81 11.99 32.80 -46.83
N PRO A 82 10.72 33.17 -46.55
CA PRO A 82 9.57 32.48 -47.13
C PRO A 82 9.48 32.71 -48.64
N TYR A 83 8.97 31.71 -49.36
CA TYR A 83 8.75 31.76 -50.80
C TYR A 83 7.34 32.24 -51.13
N TYR A 84 7.26 33.07 -52.17
CA TYR A 84 6.03 33.65 -52.69
C TYR A 84 6.02 33.52 -54.21
N SER A 85 4.84 33.27 -54.76
CA SER A 85 4.59 33.20 -56.19
C SER A 85 3.74 34.39 -56.64
N VAL A 86 4.07 34.98 -57.79
CA VAL A 86 3.27 36.06 -58.38
C VAL A 86 2.25 35.44 -59.34
N ASN A 87 0.96 35.66 -59.07
CA ASN A 87 -0.12 35.29 -59.96
C ASN A 87 -0.50 36.48 -60.85
N GLU A 88 0.05 36.51 -62.06
CA GLU A 88 -0.18 37.60 -63.03
C GLU A 88 -1.65 37.67 -63.55
N SER A 89 -2.40 36.58 -63.41
CA SER A 89 -3.79 36.50 -63.86
C SER A 89 -4.72 37.37 -63.00
N ILE A 90 -4.49 37.40 -61.67
CA ILE A 90 -5.31 38.16 -60.72
C ILE A 90 -5.31 39.65 -61.06
N GLY A 91 -4.12 40.22 -61.34
CA GLY A 91 -4.04 41.65 -61.67
C GLY A 91 -4.79 42.00 -62.96
N SER A 92 -4.66 41.15 -63.99
CA SER A 92 -5.34 41.34 -65.27
C SER A 92 -6.86 41.17 -65.15
N GLU A 93 -7.32 40.20 -64.36
CA GLU A 93 -8.72 39.92 -64.09
C GLU A 93 -9.39 41.05 -63.31
N GLN A 94 -8.76 41.54 -62.24
CA GLN A 94 -9.31 42.60 -61.39
C GLN A 94 -9.37 43.96 -62.11
N VAL A 95 -8.36 44.28 -62.93
CA VAL A 95 -8.39 45.48 -63.79
C VAL A 95 -9.49 45.36 -64.85
N SER A 96 -9.65 44.18 -65.46
CA SER A 96 -10.72 43.94 -66.45
C SER A 96 -12.11 44.02 -65.82
N ARG A 97 -12.28 43.46 -64.61
CA ARG A 97 -13.52 43.53 -63.83
C ARG A 97 -13.87 44.97 -63.48
N PHE A 98 -12.88 45.76 -63.06
CA PHE A 98 -13.07 47.19 -62.80
C PHE A 98 -13.52 47.95 -64.05
N LEU A 99 -12.88 47.72 -65.20
CA LEU A 99 -13.25 48.36 -66.47
C LEU A 99 -14.65 47.97 -66.95
N HIS A 100 -15.07 46.72 -66.70
CA HIS A 100 -16.41 46.23 -67.01
C HIS A 100 -17.48 46.89 -66.12
N ASP A 101 -17.27 46.84 -64.80
CA ASP A 101 -18.23 47.33 -63.80
C ASP A 101 -18.43 48.85 -63.87
N PHE A 102 -17.41 49.60 -64.32
CA PHE A 102 -17.46 51.04 -64.53
C PHE A 102 -17.42 51.46 -66.02
N SER A 103 -17.84 50.59 -66.93
CA SER A 103 -17.87 50.86 -68.39
C SER A 103 -18.69 52.09 -68.79
N GLN A 104 -19.71 52.44 -68.00
CA GLN A 104 -20.53 53.64 -68.20
C GLN A 104 -19.97 54.91 -67.53
N GLY A 105 -18.85 54.81 -66.82
CA GLY A 105 -18.25 55.88 -66.01
C GLY A 105 -18.47 55.66 -64.51
N VAL A 106 -17.61 56.26 -63.68
CA VAL A 106 -17.81 56.28 -62.23
C VAL A 106 -18.92 57.28 -61.89
N PRO A 107 -19.98 56.89 -61.15
CA PRO A 107 -21.07 57.79 -60.79
C PRO A 107 -20.57 59.09 -60.14
N GLY A 108 -20.90 60.23 -60.74
CA GLY A 108 -20.49 61.55 -60.25
C GLY A 108 -19.11 62.04 -60.70
N LEU A 109 -18.42 61.32 -61.60
CA LEU A 109 -17.11 61.72 -62.15
C LEU A 109 -17.07 61.61 -63.69
N PRO A 110 -16.23 62.42 -64.37
CA PRO A 110 -15.98 62.27 -65.80
C PRO A 110 -15.41 60.89 -66.17
N LYS A 111 -15.70 60.40 -67.39
CA LYS A 111 -15.23 59.08 -67.89
C LYS A 111 -13.70 58.93 -67.88
N GLU A 112 -12.94 60.03 -67.91
CA GLU A 112 -11.47 60.05 -67.83
C GLU A 112 -10.93 59.40 -66.54
N TYR A 113 -11.68 59.47 -65.44
CA TYR A 113 -11.27 58.90 -64.14
C TYR A 113 -11.21 57.38 -64.14
N VAL A 114 -12.02 56.70 -64.98
CA VAL A 114 -11.97 55.24 -65.12
C VAL A 114 -10.61 54.80 -65.66
N GLY A 115 -10.09 55.50 -66.68
CA GLY A 115 -8.77 55.21 -67.25
C GLY A 115 -7.62 55.45 -66.26
N LEU A 116 -7.71 56.53 -65.46
CA LEU A 116 -6.71 56.84 -64.43
C LEU A 116 -6.67 55.77 -63.33
N ILE A 117 -7.83 55.33 -62.84
CA ILE A 117 -7.91 54.30 -61.79
C ILE A 117 -7.43 52.95 -62.33
N ALA A 118 -7.82 52.57 -63.55
CA ALA A 118 -7.36 51.33 -64.18
C ALA A 118 -5.83 51.31 -64.34
N HIS A 119 -5.23 52.43 -64.74
CA HIS A 119 -3.78 52.57 -64.84
C HIS A 119 -3.08 52.48 -63.46
N GLN A 120 -3.64 53.10 -62.42
CA GLN A 120 -3.10 52.97 -61.06
C GLN A 120 -3.22 51.54 -60.53
N LEU A 121 -4.35 50.86 -60.73
CA LEU A 121 -4.53 49.46 -60.37
C LEU A 121 -3.50 48.57 -61.08
N GLN A 122 -3.28 48.78 -62.38
CA GLN A 122 -2.27 48.04 -63.14
C GLN A 122 -0.86 48.23 -62.56
N ARG A 123 -0.50 49.46 -62.17
CA ARG A 123 0.80 49.75 -61.53
C ARG A 123 0.95 49.07 -60.16
N LEU A 124 -0.13 49.02 -59.37
CA LEU A 124 -0.13 48.33 -58.08
C LEU A 124 0.08 46.82 -58.25
N TYR A 125 -0.61 46.19 -59.21
CA TYR A 125 -0.44 44.77 -59.51
C TYR A 125 0.94 44.45 -60.10
N GLN A 126 1.55 45.35 -60.86
CA GLN A 126 2.94 45.23 -61.34
C GLN A 126 3.96 45.30 -60.21
N THR A 127 3.68 46.07 -59.15
CA THR A 127 4.53 46.16 -57.96
C THR A 127 4.34 44.92 -57.07
N GLY A 128 3.10 44.42 -57.01
CA GLY A 128 2.71 43.23 -56.25
C GLY A 128 2.05 43.58 -54.93
N ILE A 129 0.97 42.86 -54.63
CA ILE A 129 0.08 43.07 -53.49
C ILE A 129 0.07 41.78 -52.67
N ILE A 130 0.38 41.90 -51.38
CA ILE A 130 0.33 40.80 -50.41
C ILE A 130 -0.86 41.03 -49.48
N ALA A 131 -1.53 39.96 -49.07
CA ALA A 131 -2.63 40.04 -48.11
C ALA A 131 -2.13 40.69 -46.80
N THR A 132 -2.88 41.67 -46.27
CA THR A 132 -2.43 42.44 -45.09
C THR A 132 -2.10 41.56 -43.87
N THR A 133 -2.84 40.48 -43.64
CA THR A 133 -2.58 39.51 -42.57
C THR A 133 -1.24 38.79 -42.73
N GLU A 134 -0.88 38.44 -43.97
CA GLU A 134 0.40 37.80 -44.29
C GLU A 134 1.55 38.81 -44.28
N TYR A 135 1.34 40.00 -44.82
CA TYR A 135 2.30 41.10 -44.80
C TYR A 135 2.72 41.42 -43.37
N ASN A 136 1.77 41.60 -42.45
CA ASN A 136 2.06 41.90 -41.04
C ASN A 136 2.71 40.74 -40.27
N ARG A 137 2.51 39.49 -40.69
CA ARG A 137 3.14 38.31 -40.05
C ARG A 137 4.64 38.26 -40.33
N ILE A 138 5.07 38.75 -41.49
CA ILE A 138 6.45 38.62 -41.98
C ILE A 138 7.22 39.94 -41.87
N TYR A 139 6.53 41.08 -42.00
CA TYR A 139 7.08 42.40 -41.78
C TYR A 139 7.38 42.60 -40.29
N LYS A 140 8.55 42.15 -39.85
CA LYS A 140 9.06 42.38 -38.49
C LYS A 140 9.89 43.66 -38.43
N ASP A 141 10.65 43.93 -39.48
CA ASP A 141 11.53 45.09 -39.64
C ASP A 141 11.75 45.42 -41.14
N SER A 142 12.43 46.53 -41.43
CA SER A 142 12.76 46.96 -42.80
C SER A 142 13.77 46.05 -43.52
N THR A 143 14.38 45.10 -42.80
CA THR A 143 15.35 44.13 -43.32
C THR A 143 14.75 42.77 -43.67
N SER A 144 13.45 42.59 -43.47
CA SER A 144 12.75 41.34 -43.76
C SER A 144 12.76 41.07 -45.28
N MET A 145 13.31 39.92 -45.68
CA MET A 145 13.44 39.52 -47.09
C MET A 145 12.50 38.35 -47.40
N ILE A 146 11.91 38.36 -48.58
CA ILE A 146 11.11 37.24 -49.12
C ILE A 146 11.69 36.78 -50.45
N ARG A 147 11.50 35.50 -50.79
CA ARG A 147 11.91 34.95 -52.09
C ARG A 147 10.73 34.96 -53.04
N ILE A 148 10.82 35.75 -54.10
CA ILE A 148 9.78 35.83 -55.13
C ILE A 148 10.12 34.90 -56.30
N ILE A 149 9.13 34.13 -56.71
CA ILE A 149 9.15 33.29 -57.90
C ILE A 149 8.44 34.03 -59.03
N ASN A 150 9.20 34.41 -60.05
CA ASN A 150 8.66 34.93 -61.30
C ASN A 150 9.14 34.02 -62.45
N GLY A 151 8.23 33.17 -62.94
CA GLY A 151 8.54 32.11 -63.89
C GLY A 151 9.55 31.10 -63.33
N LYS A 152 10.73 30.97 -63.98
CA LYS A 152 11.82 30.09 -63.55
C LYS A 152 12.86 30.76 -62.64
N ASN A 153 12.74 32.06 -62.38
CA ASN A 153 13.72 32.81 -61.60
C ASN A 153 13.25 33.03 -60.16
N VAL A 154 14.14 32.81 -59.21
CA VAL A 154 13.93 33.10 -57.78
C VAL A 154 14.83 34.27 -57.39
N LYS A 155 14.26 35.32 -56.78
CA LYS A 155 15.02 36.47 -56.27
C LYS A 155 14.63 36.79 -54.84
N SER A 156 15.62 37.11 -54.00
CA SER A 156 15.38 37.68 -52.67
C SER A 156 15.11 39.16 -52.79
N VAL A 157 13.95 39.61 -52.33
CA VAL A 157 13.48 40.98 -52.42
C VAL A 157 13.03 41.45 -51.02
N PRO A 158 13.32 42.71 -50.62
CA PRO A 158 12.79 43.25 -49.37
C PRO A 158 11.27 43.28 -49.40
N ILE A 159 10.61 42.83 -48.32
CA ILE A 159 9.14 42.82 -48.23
C ILE A 159 8.53 44.20 -48.44
N GLY A 160 9.24 45.27 -48.05
CA GLY A 160 8.81 46.66 -48.24
C GLY A 160 8.73 47.12 -49.71
N SER A 161 9.16 46.28 -50.65
CA SER A 161 8.98 46.52 -52.10
C SER A 161 7.56 46.20 -52.58
N PHE A 162 6.75 45.54 -51.73
CA PHE A 162 5.38 45.15 -52.01
C PHE A 162 4.40 45.97 -51.18
N TYR A 163 3.16 46.08 -51.65
CA TYR A 163 2.10 46.74 -50.88
C TYR A 163 1.24 45.69 -50.16
N SER A 164 0.84 45.99 -48.92
CA SER A 164 -0.29 45.27 -48.31
C SER A 164 -1.58 45.64 -49.03
N THR A 165 -2.62 44.82 -48.97
CA THR A 165 -3.93 45.16 -49.58
C THR A 165 -4.48 46.52 -49.11
N ILE A 166 -4.26 46.89 -47.84
CA ILE A 166 -4.63 48.21 -47.31
C ILE A 166 -3.74 49.31 -47.91
N ALA A 167 -2.42 49.13 -47.93
CA ALA A 167 -1.49 50.13 -48.46
C ALA A 167 -1.69 50.34 -49.98
N ALA A 168 -1.99 49.27 -50.71
CA ALA A 168 -2.31 49.33 -52.13
C ALA A 168 -3.58 50.16 -52.38
N TYR A 169 -4.62 49.96 -51.57
CA TYR A 169 -5.84 50.77 -51.65
C TYR A 169 -5.56 52.26 -51.37
N GLU A 170 -4.79 52.58 -50.33
CA GLU A 170 -4.42 53.96 -50.04
C GLU A 170 -3.60 54.59 -51.16
N ARG A 171 -2.73 53.80 -51.80
CA ARG A 171 -1.84 54.25 -52.88
C ARG A 171 -2.58 54.69 -54.14
N ILE A 172 -3.82 54.22 -54.36
CA ILE A 172 -4.69 54.71 -55.44
C ILE A 172 -4.92 56.23 -55.31
N PHE A 173 -4.99 56.76 -54.10
CA PHE A 173 -5.27 58.18 -53.82
C PHE A 173 -4.02 59.06 -53.71
N TYR A 174 -2.83 58.56 -54.07
CA TYR A 174 -1.62 59.40 -54.13
C TYR A 174 -1.55 60.23 -55.40
N ASP A 175 -2.34 59.89 -56.42
CA ASP A 175 -2.54 60.73 -57.58
C ASP A 175 -3.36 61.98 -57.19
N GLU A 176 -2.81 63.17 -57.42
CA GLU A 176 -3.43 64.44 -56.99
C GLU A 176 -4.86 64.59 -57.50
N LYS A 177 -5.16 64.11 -58.72
CA LYS A 177 -6.50 64.20 -59.31
C LYS A 177 -7.50 63.24 -58.67
N LEU A 178 -7.04 62.05 -58.25
CA LEU A 178 -7.86 61.05 -57.55
C LEU A 178 -8.05 61.43 -56.07
N ALA A 179 -7.05 62.06 -55.44
CA ALA A 179 -7.08 62.52 -54.05
C ALA A 179 -8.21 63.55 -53.81
N THR A 180 -8.40 64.51 -54.72
CA THR A 180 -9.46 65.54 -54.61
C THR A 180 -10.87 64.93 -54.62
N GLN A 181 -11.04 63.75 -55.21
CA GLN A 181 -12.33 63.06 -55.37
C GLN A 181 -12.50 61.87 -54.42
N ARG A 182 -11.66 61.78 -53.37
CA ARG A 182 -11.63 60.64 -52.43
C ARG A 182 -12.98 60.31 -51.80
N GLN A 183 -13.80 61.32 -51.46
CA GLN A 183 -15.13 61.10 -50.87
C GLN A 183 -16.11 60.38 -51.82
N LEU A 184 -16.07 60.69 -53.12
CA LEU A 184 -16.91 60.04 -54.13
C LEU A 184 -16.37 58.64 -54.48
N LEU A 185 -15.05 58.52 -54.64
CA LEU A 185 -14.39 57.26 -54.98
C LEU A 185 -14.47 56.23 -53.84
N SER A 186 -14.49 56.67 -52.57
CA SER A 186 -14.67 55.75 -51.43
C SER A 186 -16.05 55.09 -51.42
N ARG A 187 -17.08 55.71 -52.01
CA ARG A 187 -18.42 55.12 -52.17
C ARG A 187 -18.48 54.04 -53.25
N CYS A 188 -17.46 53.96 -54.10
CA CYS A 188 -17.38 53.03 -55.23
C CYS A 188 -16.76 51.67 -54.85
N ASN A 189 -16.44 51.44 -53.57
CA ASN A 189 -15.88 50.19 -53.05
C ASN A 189 -14.66 49.69 -53.84
N LEU A 190 -13.71 50.59 -54.15
CA LEU A 190 -12.52 50.23 -54.93
C LEU A 190 -11.67 49.13 -54.27
N ASN A 191 -11.83 48.92 -52.95
CA ASN A 191 -11.28 47.81 -52.18
C ASN A 191 -11.55 46.44 -52.83
N ASN A 192 -12.72 46.27 -53.48
CA ASN A 192 -13.13 45.00 -54.07
C ASN A 192 -12.24 44.59 -55.25
N TYR A 193 -11.48 45.53 -55.83
CA TYR A 193 -10.59 45.30 -56.98
C TYR A 193 -9.11 45.27 -56.57
N VAL A 194 -8.82 45.29 -55.27
CA VAL A 194 -7.47 45.22 -54.70
C VAL A 194 -7.33 43.89 -53.98
N GLU A 195 -6.91 42.87 -54.72
CA GLU A 195 -6.68 41.51 -54.24
C GLU A 195 -5.18 41.20 -54.20
N ALA A 196 -4.77 40.29 -53.32
CA ALA A 196 -3.37 39.87 -53.25
C ALA A 196 -3.00 39.02 -54.46
N ASN A 197 -2.05 39.48 -55.27
CA ASN A 197 -1.49 38.70 -56.39
C ASN A 197 -0.15 38.05 -56.05
N VAL A 198 0.45 38.36 -54.91
CA VAL A 198 1.66 37.71 -54.40
C VAL A 198 1.24 36.73 -53.31
N ILE A 199 1.26 35.43 -53.64
CA ILE A 199 0.67 34.35 -52.84
C ILE A 199 1.77 33.49 -52.22
N TYR A 200 1.65 33.19 -50.93
CA TYR A 200 2.60 32.35 -50.20
C TYR A 200 2.65 30.92 -50.79
N ASP A 201 3.85 30.49 -51.18
CA ASP A 201 4.10 29.11 -51.64
C ASP A 201 4.44 28.24 -50.43
N LYS A 202 3.40 27.59 -49.88
CA LYS A 202 3.52 26.77 -48.67
C LYS A 202 4.41 25.55 -48.87
N GLU A 203 4.30 24.88 -50.03
CA GLU A 203 5.03 23.64 -50.28
C GLU A 203 6.53 23.89 -50.34
N ARG A 204 6.97 24.89 -51.12
CA ARG A 204 8.41 25.22 -51.22
C ARG A 204 8.97 25.81 -49.94
N SER A 205 8.19 26.64 -49.26
CA SER A 205 8.62 27.25 -47.99
C SER A 205 8.81 26.20 -46.89
N GLU A 206 7.91 25.23 -46.76
CA GLU A 206 8.08 24.15 -45.77
C GLU A 206 9.16 23.14 -46.21
N ALA A 207 9.33 22.90 -47.52
CA ALA A 207 10.41 22.05 -48.03
C ALA A 207 11.81 22.64 -47.74
N GLU A 208 12.03 23.93 -48.01
CA GLU A 208 13.29 24.63 -47.69
C GLU A 208 13.53 24.62 -46.17
N LYS A 209 12.48 24.87 -45.38
CA LYS A 209 12.58 24.85 -43.92
C LYS A 209 12.97 23.46 -43.41
N ALA A 210 12.41 22.39 -43.99
CA ALA A 210 12.79 21.02 -43.65
C ALA A 210 14.25 20.73 -44.04
N ASP A 211 14.69 21.20 -45.21
CA ASP A 211 16.07 21.03 -45.69
C ASP A 211 17.07 21.77 -44.78
N MET A 212 16.80 23.03 -44.43
CA MET A 212 17.59 23.81 -43.46
C MET A 212 17.69 23.10 -42.11
N MET A 213 16.60 22.51 -41.61
CA MET A 213 16.59 21.79 -40.33
C MET A 213 17.38 20.48 -40.40
N SER A 214 17.39 19.81 -41.56
CA SER A 214 18.14 18.56 -41.76
C SER A 214 19.66 18.76 -41.80
N SER A 215 20.11 19.98 -42.11
CA SER A 215 21.54 20.32 -42.20
C SER A 215 22.26 20.45 -40.85
N ILE A 216 21.52 20.44 -39.73
CA ILE A 216 22.07 20.60 -38.38
C ILE A 216 22.76 19.30 -37.94
N PRO A 217 24.09 19.28 -37.75
CA PRO A 217 24.78 18.07 -37.30
C PRO A 217 24.40 17.72 -35.86
N LEU A 218 23.98 16.48 -35.63
CA LEU A 218 23.61 15.96 -34.29
C LEU A 218 24.81 15.76 -33.35
N ALA A 219 26.03 15.75 -33.88
CA ALA A 219 27.26 15.56 -33.15
C ALA A 219 28.20 16.76 -33.30
N SER A 220 28.94 17.08 -32.24
CA SER A 220 29.92 18.19 -32.23
C SER A 220 31.39 17.72 -32.30
N GLY A 221 31.63 16.42 -32.46
CA GLY A 221 32.97 15.82 -32.49
C GLY A 221 32.92 14.30 -32.40
N MET A 222 34.09 13.65 -32.37
CA MET A 222 34.24 12.20 -32.27
C MET A 222 35.34 11.84 -31.25
N VAL A 223 35.14 10.77 -30.51
CA VAL A 223 36.15 10.15 -29.64
C VAL A 223 36.67 8.90 -30.33
N MET A 224 37.99 8.76 -30.39
CA MET A 224 38.68 7.64 -31.05
C MET A 224 38.90 6.48 -30.07
N SER A 225 38.92 5.25 -30.59
CA SER A 225 39.33 4.07 -29.84
C SER A 225 40.72 4.24 -29.25
N GLY A 226 40.92 3.84 -28.00
CA GLY A 226 42.15 4.03 -27.24
C GLY A 226 42.28 5.40 -26.56
N GLN A 227 41.39 6.36 -26.83
CA GLN A 227 41.41 7.66 -26.18
C GLN A 227 40.94 7.58 -24.71
N LYS A 228 41.71 8.16 -23.79
CA LYS A 228 41.31 8.30 -22.37
C LYS A 228 40.14 9.28 -22.25
N ILE A 229 39.05 8.85 -21.62
CA ILE A 229 37.85 9.67 -21.39
C ILE A 229 37.92 10.37 -20.03
N VAL A 230 38.20 9.62 -18.95
CA VAL A 230 38.30 10.14 -17.58
C VAL A 230 39.13 9.19 -16.72
N ASP A 231 39.83 9.72 -15.72
CA ASP A 231 40.63 8.97 -14.76
C ASP A 231 40.13 9.10 -13.31
N ARG A 232 40.53 8.18 -12.43
CA ARG A 232 40.11 8.17 -11.02
C ARG A 232 40.53 9.46 -10.33
N GLY A 233 39.56 10.14 -9.71
CA GLY A 233 39.76 11.41 -9.01
C GLY A 233 39.68 12.66 -9.89
N GLU A 234 39.59 12.53 -11.22
CA GLU A 234 39.33 13.68 -12.11
C GLU A 234 37.90 14.22 -11.89
N VAL A 235 37.75 15.53 -11.83
CA VAL A 235 36.43 16.17 -11.68
C VAL A 235 35.67 16.12 -13.00
N ILE A 236 34.43 15.65 -12.97
CA ILE A 236 33.59 15.52 -14.15
C ILE A 236 33.15 16.91 -14.63
N THR A 237 33.73 17.37 -15.73
CA THR A 237 33.34 18.61 -16.42
C THR A 237 32.09 18.41 -17.28
N ASN A 238 31.44 19.49 -17.71
CA ASN A 238 30.32 19.42 -18.68
C ASN A 238 30.71 18.70 -19.98
N ASN A 239 31.95 18.85 -20.45
CA ASN A 239 32.43 18.13 -21.63
C ASN A 239 32.60 16.63 -21.35
N THR A 240 33.26 16.28 -20.24
CA THR A 240 33.44 14.88 -19.81
C THR A 240 32.09 14.18 -19.63
N TYR A 241 31.12 14.86 -19.03
CA TYR A 241 29.75 14.36 -18.89
C TYR A 241 29.10 14.05 -20.25
N ARG A 242 29.22 14.97 -21.22
CA ARG A 242 28.68 14.76 -22.58
C ARG A 242 29.36 13.60 -23.30
N VAL A 243 30.68 13.48 -23.16
CA VAL A 243 31.45 12.37 -23.72
C VAL A 243 31.01 11.05 -23.10
N LEU A 244 30.95 10.95 -21.77
CA LEU A 244 30.52 9.76 -21.06
C LEU A 244 29.07 9.37 -21.39
N ASN A 245 28.17 10.35 -21.48
CA ASN A 245 26.77 10.08 -21.84
C ASN A 245 26.63 9.61 -23.30
N SER A 246 27.47 10.14 -24.21
CA SER A 246 27.53 9.68 -25.60
C SER A 246 28.14 8.28 -25.70
N PHE A 247 29.15 7.99 -24.88
CA PHE A 247 29.77 6.67 -24.76
C PHE A 247 28.76 5.64 -24.23
N ASP A 248 28.01 5.96 -23.16
CA ASP A 248 26.93 5.11 -22.64
C ASP A 248 25.84 4.86 -23.69
N LYS A 249 25.47 5.88 -24.48
CA LYS A 249 24.46 5.76 -25.54
C LYS A 249 24.92 4.85 -26.67
N GLU A 250 26.15 5.00 -27.14
CA GLU A 250 26.71 4.13 -28.19
C GLU A 250 27.04 2.73 -27.69
N MET A 251 27.49 2.60 -26.44
CA MET A 251 27.66 1.31 -25.80
C MET A 251 26.31 0.60 -25.73
N LYS A 252 25.22 1.24 -25.28
CA LYS A 252 23.88 0.66 -25.31
C LYS A 252 23.44 0.24 -26.72
N ARG A 253 23.70 1.06 -27.74
CA ARG A 253 23.37 0.76 -29.14
C ARG A 253 24.15 -0.43 -29.71
N ARG A 254 25.40 -0.61 -29.28
CA ARG A 254 26.29 -1.70 -29.73
C ARG A 254 26.11 -2.98 -28.90
N SER A 255 25.90 -2.83 -27.59
CA SER A 255 25.70 -3.88 -26.58
C SER A 255 24.25 -4.40 -26.52
N SER A 256 23.30 -3.80 -27.24
CA SER A 256 21.95 -4.35 -27.44
C SER A 256 21.95 -5.59 -28.36
N THR A 257 22.95 -6.47 -28.22
CA THR A 257 22.98 -7.82 -28.77
C THR A 257 22.17 -8.73 -27.83
N GLN A 258 21.36 -9.64 -28.37
CA GLN A 258 20.43 -10.49 -27.60
C GLN A 258 21.10 -11.33 -26.48
N GLU A 259 22.43 -11.51 -26.56
CA GLU A 259 23.25 -12.29 -25.64
C GLU A 259 23.37 -11.65 -24.24
N GLU A 260 23.56 -10.32 -24.12
CA GLU A 260 23.66 -9.63 -22.81
C GLU A 260 22.31 -9.50 -22.08
N LEU A 261 21.20 -9.40 -22.82
CA LEU A 261 19.85 -9.43 -22.23
C LEU A 261 19.56 -10.78 -21.58
N THR A 262 20.01 -11.87 -22.22
CA THR A 262 19.83 -13.23 -21.71
C THR A 262 20.68 -13.47 -20.46
N THR A 263 21.95 -13.04 -20.44
CA THR A 263 22.83 -13.19 -19.26
C THR A 263 22.35 -12.36 -18.06
N THR A 264 21.85 -11.14 -18.29
CA THR A 264 21.27 -10.30 -17.23
C THR A 264 20.06 -10.98 -16.58
N ILE A 265 19.14 -11.53 -17.39
CA ILE A 265 17.95 -12.22 -16.88
C ILE A 265 18.35 -13.48 -16.10
N ILE A 266 19.29 -14.27 -16.60
CA ILE A 266 19.81 -15.45 -15.89
C ILE A 266 20.39 -15.05 -14.53
N GLY A 267 21.17 -13.97 -14.47
CA GLY A 267 21.72 -13.44 -13.22
C GLY A 267 20.62 -13.00 -12.24
N GLN A 268 19.60 -12.29 -12.72
CA GLN A 268 18.45 -11.88 -11.89
C GLN A 268 17.66 -13.08 -11.36
N VAL A 269 17.38 -14.08 -12.21
CA VAL A 269 16.71 -15.34 -11.82
C VAL A 269 17.53 -16.05 -10.74
N LEU A 270 18.82 -16.24 -10.96
CA LEU A 270 19.69 -16.92 -10.01
C LEU A 270 19.76 -16.19 -8.67
N PHE A 271 19.93 -14.87 -8.68
CA PHE A 271 20.01 -14.05 -7.48
C PHE A 271 18.72 -14.13 -6.65
N ILE A 272 17.56 -13.93 -7.28
CA ILE A 272 16.26 -13.99 -6.58
C ILE A 272 15.98 -15.42 -6.11
N PHE A 273 16.27 -16.43 -6.94
CA PHE A 273 16.08 -17.82 -6.58
C PHE A 273 16.86 -18.19 -5.32
N ILE A 274 18.14 -17.79 -5.22
CA ILE A 274 18.96 -18.05 -4.03
C ILE A 274 18.33 -17.41 -2.79
N LEU A 275 17.92 -16.13 -2.86
CA LEU A 275 17.33 -15.44 -1.70
C LEU A 275 16.00 -16.07 -1.26
N VAL A 276 15.11 -16.37 -2.20
CA VAL A 276 13.81 -17.00 -1.90
C VAL A 276 14.02 -18.44 -1.38
N MET A 277 14.99 -19.18 -1.92
CA MET A 277 15.33 -20.52 -1.44
C MET A 277 15.89 -20.50 -0.02
N LEU A 278 16.80 -19.57 0.30
CA LEU A 278 17.33 -19.40 1.66
C LEU A 278 16.22 -19.02 2.66
N PHE A 279 15.33 -18.11 2.28
CA PHE A 279 14.17 -17.73 3.09
C PHE A 279 13.24 -18.94 3.34
N THR A 280 12.99 -19.73 2.31
CA THR A 280 12.15 -20.93 2.42
C THR A 280 12.80 -22.01 3.27
N SER A 281 14.12 -22.18 3.14
CA SER A 281 14.90 -23.09 3.98
C SER A 281 14.84 -22.67 5.44
N TYR A 282 14.94 -21.36 5.74
CA TYR A 282 14.73 -20.85 7.09
C TYR A 282 13.35 -21.23 7.64
N LEU A 283 12.27 -21.02 6.87
CA LEU A 283 10.93 -21.38 7.30
C LEU A 283 10.80 -22.88 7.55
N SER A 284 11.35 -23.71 6.66
CA SER A 284 11.29 -25.17 6.78
C SER A 284 12.08 -25.71 7.99
N LEU A 285 13.24 -25.11 8.31
CA LEU A 285 14.14 -25.59 9.35
C LEU A 285 13.80 -25.04 10.74
N PHE A 286 13.43 -23.76 10.84
CA PHE A 286 13.33 -23.06 12.13
C PHE A 286 11.91 -22.61 12.49
N ARG A 287 10.97 -22.60 11.53
CA ARG A 287 9.62 -22.03 11.68
C ARG A 287 8.54 -22.85 10.99
N LYS A 288 8.63 -24.17 11.15
CA LYS A 288 7.68 -25.14 10.56
C LYS A 288 6.22 -24.86 10.99
N ASP A 289 6.04 -24.33 12.20
CA ASP A 289 4.78 -23.86 12.77
C ASP A 289 4.08 -22.76 11.95
N TYR A 290 4.83 -21.90 11.26
CA TYR A 290 4.28 -20.94 10.29
C TYR A 290 4.26 -21.49 8.87
N PHE A 291 5.26 -22.29 8.50
CA PHE A 291 5.40 -22.83 7.15
C PHE A 291 4.27 -23.78 6.77
N ASP A 292 3.75 -24.55 7.74
CA ASP A 292 2.65 -25.49 7.50
C ASP A 292 1.26 -24.83 7.55
N LYS A 293 1.18 -23.53 7.90
CA LYS A 293 -0.06 -22.75 7.90
C LYS A 293 -0.20 -21.95 6.60
N PRO A 294 -1.18 -22.28 5.72
CA PRO A 294 -1.33 -21.63 4.40
C PRO A 294 -1.46 -20.10 4.47
N ARG A 295 -2.14 -19.57 5.47
CA ARG A 295 -2.34 -18.11 5.61
C ARG A 295 -1.04 -17.40 6.02
N SER A 296 -0.25 -18.01 6.90
CA SER A 296 1.04 -17.47 7.35
C SER A 296 2.07 -17.47 6.23
N ILE A 297 2.23 -18.59 5.51
CA ILE A 297 3.16 -18.66 4.37
C ILE A 297 2.76 -17.70 3.25
N THR A 298 1.46 -17.58 2.93
CA THR A 298 0.97 -16.66 1.90
C THR A 298 1.28 -15.21 2.27
N MET A 299 1.07 -14.80 3.53
CA MET A 299 1.40 -13.45 3.98
C MET A 299 2.90 -13.15 3.83
N LEU A 300 3.77 -14.07 4.28
CA LEU A 300 5.23 -13.89 4.18
C LEU A 300 5.68 -13.74 2.73
N TYR A 301 5.21 -14.63 1.86
CA TYR A 301 5.53 -14.58 0.43
C TYR A 301 4.95 -13.35 -0.26
N ALA A 302 3.75 -12.92 0.11
CA ALA A 302 3.17 -11.67 -0.38
C ALA A 302 4.02 -10.45 0.01
N MET A 303 4.50 -10.37 1.26
CA MET A 303 5.33 -9.26 1.72
C MET A 303 6.68 -9.19 0.99
N ILE A 304 7.37 -10.33 0.82
CA ILE A 304 8.66 -10.35 0.09
C ILE A 304 8.51 -10.14 -1.42
N THR A 305 7.29 -10.31 -1.98
CA THR A 305 7.02 -10.16 -3.43
C THR A 305 6.50 -8.76 -3.77
N LEU A 306 5.58 -8.23 -2.98
CA LEU A 306 4.87 -6.98 -3.26
C LEU A 306 5.79 -5.75 -3.30
N PHE A 307 6.69 -5.64 -2.31
CA PHE A 307 7.61 -4.50 -2.22
C PHE A 307 8.60 -4.43 -3.40
N PRO A 308 9.26 -5.52 -3.81
CA PRO A 308 10.07 -5.51 -5.03
C PRO A 308 9.32 -5.11 -6.29
N ILE A 309 8.05 -5.47 -6.44
CA ILE A 309 7.21 -5.02 -7.56
C ILE A 309 7.02 -3.51 -7.50
N PHE A 310 6.66 -2.95 -6.33
CA PHE A 310 6.51 -1.51 -6.17
C PHE A 310 7.81 -0.75 -6.46
N VAL A 311 8.94 -1.24 -5.96
CA VAL A 311 10.26 -0.67 -6.26
C VAL A 311 10.53 -0.68 -7.76
N SER A 312 10.30 -1.83 -8.41
CA SER A 312 10.57 -1.97 -9.84
C SER A 312 9.70 -1.04 -10.70
N LEU A 313 8.42 -0.89 -10.35
CA LEU A 313 7.51 0.07 -11.01
C LEU A 313 7.95 1.52 -10.79
N MET A 314 8.34 1.89 -9.56
CA MET A 314 8.84 3.23 -9.27
C MET A 314 10.13 3.55 -10.02
N MET A 315 11.04 2.58 -10.11
CA MET A 315 12.30 2.72 -10.85
C MET A 315 12.09 2.83 -12.36
N LYS A 316 11.12 2.10 -12.92
CA LYS A 316 10.81 2.11 -14.35
C LYS A 316 10.16 3.43 -14.80
N HIS A 317 9.26 3.98 -14.00
CA HIS A 317 8.48 5.17 -14.38
C HIS A 317 9.03 6.48 -13.79
N ASN A 318 10.04 6.40 -12.92
CA ASN A 318 10.67 7.54 -12.25
C ASN A 318 9.68 8.49 -11.54
N PHE A 319 8.58 7.94 -10.99
CA PHE A 319 7.50 8.73 -10.37
C PHE A 319 7.97 9.51 -9.15
N PHE A 320 8.63 8.83 -8.21
CA PHE A 320 9.11 9.39 -6.94
C PHE A 320 10.37 8.66 -6.46
N SER A 321 11.04 9.21 -5.45
CA SER A 321 12.15 8.54 -4.76
C SER A 321 11.68 7.25 -4.07
N VAL A 322 12.45 6.16 -4.23
CA VAL A 322 12.17 4.85 -3.61
C VAL A 322 12.13 4.93 -2.08
N TYR A 323 12.82 5.90 -1.48
CA TYR A 323 12.85 6.11 -0.04
C TYR A 323 11.52 6.57 0.57
N ILE A 324 10.53 6.96 -0.25
CA ILE A 324 9.16 7.22 0.20
C ILE A 324 8.42 5.91 0.54
N ILE A 325 8.79 4.78 -0.07
CA ILE A 325 8.12 3.48 0.18
C ILE A 325 8.39 3.05 1.64
N PRO A 326 7.34 2.81 2.45
CA PRO A 326 7.50 2.45 3.85
C PRO A 326 7.85 0.94 4.02
N PHE A 327 9.08 0.55 3.68
CA PHE A 327 9.53 -0.85 3.77
C PHE A 327 9.40 -1.43 5.19
N ALA A 328 9.49 -0.60 6.22
CA ALA A 328 9.28 -1.01 7.60
C ALA A 328 7.86 -1.57 7.87
N MET A 329 6.87 -1.36 7.00
CA MET A 329 5.54 -1.96 7.14
C MET A 329 5.58 -3.49 7.12
N ALA A 330 6.40 -4.09 6.25
CA ALA A 330 6.50 -5.54 6.12
C ALA A 330 6.93 -6.20 7.46
N PRO A 331 8.06 -5.83 8.08
CA PRO A 331 8.43 -6.40 9.37
C PRO A 331 7.47 -6.02 10.50
N ILE A 332 6.77 -4.87 10.45
CA ILE A 332 5.72 -4.53 11.43
C ILE A 332 4.64 -5.60 11.42
N PHE A 333 4.05 -5.91 10.25
CA PHE A 333 2.99 -6.90 10.18
C PHE A 333 3.47 -8.31 10.55
N VAL A 334 4.64 -8.72 10.06
CA VAL A 334 5.20 -10.02 10.44
C VAL A 334 5.46 -10.08 11.95
N ARG A 335 5.94 -9.00 12.56
CA ARG A 335 6.13 -8.93 14.01
C ARG A 335 4.82 -8.99 14.78
N VAL A 336 3.74 -8.37 14.29
CA VAL A 336 2.42 -8.36 14.95
C VAL A 336 1.82 -9.76 14.99
N PHE A 337 1.86 -10.49 13.87
CA PHE A 337 1.15 -11.76 13.71
C PHE A 337 2.02 -13.00 13.93
N MET A 338 3.34 -12.84 13.97
CA MET A 338 4.31 -13.93 14.13
C MET A 338 5.35 -13.53 15.19
N ASP A 339 6.64 -13.71 14.91
CA ASP A 339 7.73 -13.42 15.83
C ASP A 339 8.79 -12.48 15.25
N SER A 340 9.61 -11.91 16.13
CA SER A 340 10.64 -10.94 15.75
C SER A 340 11.74 -11.53 14.86
N ARG A 341 12.07 -12.83 14.99
CA ARG A 341 13.11 -13.44 14.15
C ARG A 341 12.62 -13.59 12.72
N THR A 342 11.40 -14.08 12.54
CA THR A 342 10.78 -14.20 11.22
C THR A 342 10.60 -12.83 10.57
N ALA A 343 10.18 -11.80 11.32
CA ALA A 343 10.06 -10.44 10.82
C ALA A 343 11.39 -9.89 10.30
N PHE A 344 12.48 -10.11 11.04
CA PHE A 344 13.82 -9.68 10.63
C PHE A 344 14.28 -10.41 9.37
N ILE A 345 14.20 -11.75 9.35
CA ILE A 345 14.65 -12.55 8.20
C ILE A 345 13.84 -12.26 6.93
N SER A 346 12.51 -12.08 7.05
CA SER A 346 11.68 -11.67 5.92
C SER A 346 12.04 -10.27 5.41
N HIS A 347 12.34 -9.33 6.33
CA HIS A 347 12.72 -7.97 5.98
C HIS A 347 14.07 -7.92 5.26
N VAL A 348 15.08 -8.61 5.79
CA VAL A 348 16.41 -8.71 5.15
C VAL A 348 16.26 -9.30 3.74
N THR A 349 15.51 -10.39 3.59
CA THR A 349 15.27 -11.03 2.29
C THR A 349 14.61 -10.05 1.33
N MET A 350 13.53 -9.39 1.76
CA MET A 350 12.81 -8.39 0.96
C MET A 350 13.73 -7.23 0.53
N ILE A 351 14.53 -6.66 1.43
CA ILE A 351 15.44 -5.55 1.13
C ILE A 351 16.54 -5.96 0.15
N LEU A 352 17.11 -7.15 0.29
CA LEU A 352 18.12 -7.66 -0.65
C LEU A 352 17.53 -7.88 -2.05
N ILE A 353 16.29 -8.36 -2.15
CA ILE A 353 15.58 -8.47 -3.42
C ILE A 353 15.32 -7.07 -4.01
N CYS A 354 14.80 -6.13 -3.20
CA CYS A 354 14.57 -4.75 -3.64
C CYS A 354 15.86 -4.06 -4.12
N ALA A 355 17.00 -4.34 -3.49
CA ALA A 355 18.29 -3.78 -3.86
C ALA A 355 18.68 -4.15 -5.30
N ALA A 356 18.22 -5.28 -5.85
CA ALA A 356 18.45 -5.63 -7.25
C ALA A 356 17.84 -4.63 -8.24
N ALA A 357 16.80 -3.88 -7.85
CA ALA A 357 16.13 -2.90 -8.69
C ALA A 357 16.64 -1.46 -8.51
N VAL A 358 17.29 -1.14 -7.38
CA VAL A 358 17.64 0.24 -7.00
C VAL A 358 19.04 0.62 -7.49
N LYS A 359 19.23 1.89 -7.91
CA LYS A 359 20.53 2.42 -8.36
C LYS A 359 21.56 2.53 -7.22
N TYR A 360 21.19 3.02 -6.03
CA TYR A 360 22.07 3.20 -4.84
C TYR A 360 21.93 2.03 -3.85
N GLN A 361 22.43 0.84 -4.21
CA GLN A 361 22.20 -0.41 -3.44
C GLN A 361 22.75 -0.38 -2.01
N TYR A 362 24.01 0.03 -1.82
CA TYR A 362 24.68 0.01 -0.51
C TYR A 362 23.98 0.91 0.52
N GLU A 363 23.72 2.16 0.14
CA GLU A 363 23.02 3.14 0.98
C GLU A 363 21.59 2.68 1.28
N PHE A 364 20.88 2.20 0.26
CA PHE A 364 19.51 1.69 0.40
C PHE A 364 19.44 0.54 1.40
N ILE A 365 20.32 -0.46 1.29
CA ILE A 365 20.35 -1.61 2.21
C ILE A 365 20.56 -1.16 3.65
N ILE A 366 21.55 -0.30 3.90
CA ILE A 366 21.87 0.13 5.27
C ILE A 366 20.72 0.92 5.89
N VAL A 367 20.21 1.93 5.18
CA VAL A 367 19.12 2.78 5.68
C VAL A 367 17.87 1.92 5.96
N GLN A 368 17.48 1.05 5.04
CA GLN A 368 16.27 0.25 5.19
C GLN A 368 16.41 -0.89 6.22
N LEU A 369 17.61 -1.46 6.40
CA LEU A 369 17.85 -2.43 7.47
C LEU A 369 17.73 -1.79 8.84
N VAL A 370 18.31 -0.60 9.05
CA VAL A 370 18.17 0.11 10.33
C VAL A 370 16.72 0.50 10.58
N ALA A 371 16.02 1.04 9.57
CA ALA A 371 14.60 1.36 9.66
C ALA A 371 13.76 0.13 10.09
N GLY A 372 13.98 -1.03 9.48
CA GLY A 372 13.28 -2.26 9.83
C GLY A 372 13.60 -2.76 11.24
N LEU A 373 14.87 -2.71 11.66
CA LEU A 373 15.27 -3.12 13.02
C LEU A 373 14.65 -2.23 14.09
N VAL A 374 14.68 -0.91 13.89
CA VAL A 374 14.03 0.05 14.80
C VAL A 374 12.54 -0.24 14.90
N ALA A 375 11.86 -0.53 13.79
CA ALA A 375 10.45 -0.89 13.79
C ALA A 375 10.16 -2.23 14.51
N ILE A 376 11.01 -3.24 14.36
CA ILE A 376 10.83 -4.53 15.05
C ILE A 376 11.01 -4.36 16.57
N TYR A 377 12.00 -3.58 16.99
CA TYR A 377 12.33 -3.41 18.40
C TYR A 377 11.37 -2.47 19.13
N SER A 378 10.85 -1.44 18.47
CA SER A 378 9.83 -0.55 19.05
C SER A 378 8.49 -1.25 19.32
N LEU A 379 8.23 -2.38 18.64
CA LEU A 379 7.00 -3.16 18.73
C LEU A 379 7.14 -4.44 19.57
N ARG A 380 8.02 -4.43 20.59
CA ARG A 380 8.27 -5.61 21.44
C ARG A 380 6.98 -6.18 22.05
N GLU A 381 6.00 -5.36 22.42
CA GLU A 381 4.67 -5.78 22.85
C GLU A 381 3.63 -4.77 22.36
N LEU A 382 3.01 -5.04 21.21
CA LEU A 382 1.92 -4.22 20.68
C LEU A 382 0.65 -4.40 21.53
N SER A 383 0.45 -3.48 22.46
CA SER A 383 -0.72 -3.41 23.34
C SER A 383 -1.53 -2.14 23.09
N LYS A 384 -0.95 -1.11 22.48
CA LYS A 384 -1.59 0.20 22.28
C LYS A 384 -1.40 0.69 20.84
N ARG A 385 -2.47 1.27 20.28
CA ARG A 385 -2.47 1.89 18.95
C ARG A 385 -1.41 3.00 18.81
N SER A 386 -1.10 3.72 19.88
CA SER A 386 -0.08 4.78 19.91
C SER A 386 1.35 4.30 19.62
N GLN A 387 1.64 2.99 19.79
CA GLN A 387 2.98 2.45 19.51
C GLN A 387 3.34 2.49 18.03
N ILE A 388 2.34 2.42 17.13
CA ILE A 388 2.58 2.57 15.68
C ILE A 388 3.06 3.99 15.36
N PHE A 389 2.48 5.01 16.01
CA PHE A 389 2.90 6.40 15.86
C PHE A 389 4.33 6.63 16.37
N ILE A 390 4.65 6.12 17.56
CA ILE A 390 6.01 6.20 18.13
C ILE A 390 6.99 5.48 17.21
N THR A 391 6.62 4.33 16.65
CA THR A 391 7.45 3.58 15.71
C THR A 391 7.74 4.38 14.44
N ALA A 392 6.73 5.02 13.84
CA ALA A 392 6.93 5.88 12.67
C ALA A 392 7.90 7.04 12.93
N LEU A 393 7.78 7.69 14.10
CA LEU A 393 8.70 8.74 14.50
C LEU A 393 10.14 8.22 14.66
N LEU A 394 10.32 7.11 15.39
CA LEU A 394 11.64 6.51 15.61
C LEU A 394 12.30 6.05 14.31
N VAL A 395 11.53 5.44 13.39
CA VAL A 395 12.01 5.02 12.07
C VAL A 395 12.47 6.21 11.24
N THR A 396 11.71 7.31 11.26
CA THR A 396 12.05 8.54 10.53
C THR A 396 13.37 9.13 11.04
N ILE A 397 13.49 9.28 12.36
CA ILE A 397 14.71 9.82 13.01
C ILE A 397 15.90 8.91 12.71
N ALA A 398 15.76 7.60 12.90
CA ALA A 398 16.85 6.64 12.69
C ALA A 398 17.32 6.63 11.23
N SER A 399 16.40 6.68 10.27
CA SER A 399 16.75 6.74 8.84
C SER A 399 17.53 8.01 8.51
N GLY A 400 17.10 9.17 9.05
CA GLY A 400 17.80 10.45 8.87
C GLY A 400 19.19 10.47 9.50
N VAL A 401 19.35 9.90 10.71
CA VAL A 401 20.64 9.82 11.41
C VAL A 401 21.61 8.90 10.68
N VAL A 402 21.16 7.72 10.23
CA VAL A 402 22.00 6.78 9.47
C VAL A 402 22.41 7.37 8.13
N TYR A 403 21.48 8.02 7.43
CA TYR A 403 21.80 8.69 6.17
C TYR A 403 22.82 9.82 6.37
N LEU A 404 22.67 10.64 7.42
CA LEU A 404 23.65 11.67 7.78
C LEU A 404 25.04 11.04 8.03
N ALA A 405 25.10 9.93 8.77
CA ALA A 405 26.35 9.23 9.02
C ALA A 405 27.00 8.73 7.70
N LEU A 406 26.21 8.19 6.78
CA LEU A 406 26.71 7.76 5.46
C LEU A 406 27.23 8.93 4.62
N GLN A 407 26.56 10.08 4.65
CA GLN A 407 27.04 11.30 3.97
C GLN A 407 28.37 11.78 4.55
N LEU A 408 28.50 11.84 5.88
CA LEU A 408 29.74 12.24 6.56
C LEU A 408 30.92 11.30 6.25
N MET A 409 30.65 10.03 5.95
CA MET A 409 31.69 9.07 5.54
C MET A 409 32.15 9.24 4.09
N GLN A 410 31.33 9.87 3.22
CA GLN A 410 31.58 9.93 1.77
C GLN A 410 32.00 11.33 1.29
N ASP A 411 31.47 12.39 1.89
CA ASP A 411 31.73 13.78 1.49
C ASP A 411 32.61 14.51 2.53
N ASN A 412 33.70 15.14 2.05
CA ASN A 412 34.55 16.02 2.87
C ASN A 412 33.93 17.41 3.12
N GLN A 413 32.77 17.72 2.51
CA GLN A 413 32.05 18.98 2.73
C GLN A 413 30.76 18.75 3.51
N VAL A 414 30.89 18.81 4.84
CA VAL A 414 29.86 18.53 5.87
C VAL A 414 28.57 19.37 5.73
N PHE A 415 28.54 20.42 4.90
CA PHE A 415 27.49 21.45 4.91
C PHE A 415 26.60 21.52 3.67
N ASN A 416 26.75 20.65 2.67
CA ASN A 416 25.86 20.64 1.50
C ASN A 416 24.88 19.45 1.56
N VAL A 417 24.06 19.43 2.62
CA VAL A 417 23.10 18.35 2.89
C VAL A 417 21.93 18.44 1.90
N ASP A 418 21.68 17.38 1.14
CA ASP A 418 20.49 17.26 0.29
C ASP A 418 19.22 17.17 1.15
N ALA A 419 18.55 18.32 1.34
CA ALA A 419 17.34 18.43 2.12
C ALA A 419 16.18 17.57 1.58
N SER A 420 16.19 17.22 0.29
CA SER A 420 15.11 16.44 -0.33
C SER A 420 14.99 15.04 0.28
N MET A 421 16.10 14.44 0.68
CA MET A 421 16.12 13.11 1.29
C MET A 421 15.42 13.07 2.65
N TYR A 422 15.61 14.11 3.47
CA TYR A 422 14.94 14.23 4.77
C TYR A 422 13.42 14.43 4.61
N THR A 423 13.01 15.13 3.55
CA THR A 423 11.59 15.17 3.16
C THR A 423 11.08 13.77 2.81
N TYR A 424 11.81 12.97 2.04
CA TYR A 424 11.41 11.59 1.71
C TYR A 424 11.28 10.71 2.94
N PHE A 425 12.19 10.79 3.91
CA PHE A 425 12.07 10.06 5.18
C PHE A 425 10.87 10.52 6.00
N THR A 426 10.55 11.81 5.99
CA THR A 426 9.37 12.34 6.67
C THR A 426 8.08 11.79 6.05
N VAL A 427 7.98 11.81 4.71
CA VAL A 427 6.84 11.22 3.99
C VAL A 427 6.76 9.71 4.22
N ASN A 428 7.90 9.01 4.25
CA ASN A 428 7.99 7.60 4.61
C ASN A 428 7.38 7.32 6.00
N GLY A 429 7.76 8.11 7.00
CA GLY A 429 7.22 8.03 8.36
C GLY A 429 5.70 8.25 8.39
N ILE A 430 5.19 9.23 7.65
CA ILE A 430 3.75 9.48 7.52
C ILE A 430 3.06 8.27 6.87
N PHE A 431 3.62 7.72 5.79
CA PHE A 431 3.08 6.53 5.13
C PHE A 431 3.14 5.29 6.03
N LEU A 432 4.10 5.20 6.95
CA LEU A 432 4.15 4.12 7.93
C LEU A 432 2.92 4.13 8.85
N LEU A 433 2.28 5.28 9.08
CA LEU A 433 1.03 5.36 9.84
C LEU A 433 -0.14 4.63 9.14
N LEU A 434 -0.08 4.45 7.81
CA LEU A 434 -1.05 3.63 7.07
C LEU A 434 -1.00 2.15 7.47
N SER A 435 0.03 1.71 8.21
CA SER A 435 0.06 0.39 8.84
C SER A 435 -1.15 0.14 9.73
N TYR A 436 -1.70 1.18 10.37
CA TYR A 436 -2.85 1.03 11.25
C TYR A 436 -4.14 0.63 10.50
N PRO A 437 -4.66 1.42 9.53
CA PRO A 437 -5.83 0.99 8.77
C PRO A 437 -5.57 -0.29 7.95
N LEU A 438 -4.34 -0.48 7.46
CA LEU A 438 -3.99 -1.70 6.72
C LEU A 438 -3.92 -2.94 7.63
N MET A 439 -3.71 -2.79 8.94
CA MET A 439 -3.74 -3.92 9.89
C MET A 439 -5.09 -4.64 9.85
N TYR A 440 -6.20 -3.90 9.80
CA TYR A 440 -7.54 -4.49 9.66
C TYR A 440 -7.68 -5.29 8.35
N ILE A 441 -7.12 -4.79 7.25
CA ILE A 441 -7.13 -5.47 5.96
C ILE A 441 -6.31 -6.77 6.04
N ILE A 442 -5.12 -6.74 6.64
CA ILE A 442 -4.29 -7.93 6.87
C ILE A 442 -5.02 -8.95 7.75
N GLU A 443 -5.67 -8.52 8.83
CA GLU A 443 -6.47 -9.40 9.69
C GLU A 443 -7.58 -10.11 8.92
N LYS A 444 -8.33 -9.38 8.08
CA LYS A 444 -9.44 -9.97 7.30
C LYS A 444 -8.94 -10.85 6.15
N MET A 445 -7.92 -10.42 5.40
CA MET A 445 -7.37 -11.19 4.27
C MET A 445 -6.73 -12.50 4.71
N PHE A 446 -6.01 -12.48 5.83
CA PHE A 446 -5.27 -13.65 6.33
C PHE A 446 -5.93 -14.32 7.53
N GLY A 447 -7.11 -13.87 7.96
CA GLY A 447 -7.87 -14.43 9.08
C GLY A 447 -7.08 -14.45 10.39
N PHE A 448 -6.25 -13.44 10.62
CA PHE A 448 -5.50 -13.27 11.86
C PHE A 448 -6.24 -12.36 12.84
N THR A 449 -5.87 -12.47 14.12
CA THR A 449 -6.37 -11.60 15.18
C THR A 449 -5.18 -11.01 15.91
N SER A 450 -5.01 -9.69 15.87
CA SER A 450 -3.96 -9.00 16.62
C SER A 450 -4.34 -8.82 18.09
N ASN A 451 -3.34 -8.57 18.95
CA ASN A 451 -3.58 -8.21 20.35
C ASN A 451 -4.40 -6.93 20.50
N VAL A 452 -4.30 -6.00 19.53
CA VAL A 452 -5.11 -4.77 19.51
C VAL A 452 -6.58 -5.11 19.34
N THR A 453 -6.91 -5.98 18.38
CA THR A 453 -8.28 -6.47 18.16
C THR A 453 -8.81 -7.26 19.35
N LEU A 454 -7.99 -8.11 19.99
CA LEU A 454 -8.39 -8.79 21.22
C LEU A 454 -8.69 -7.80 22.36
N PHE A 455 -7.86 -6.78 22.55
CA PHE A 455 -8.08 -5.75 23.54
C PHE A 455 -9.39 -4.99 23.28
N GLU A 456 -9.70 -4.67 22.03
CA GLU A 456 -10.96 -4.03 21.65
C GLU A 456 -12.18 -4.90 21.90
N LEU A 457 -12.09 -6.19 21.57
CA LEU A 457 -13.14 -7.18 21.83
C LEU A 457 -13.35 -7.42 23.33
N SER A 458 -12.32 -7.22 24.16
CA SER A 458 -12.43 -7.35 25.62
C SER A 458 -13.17 -6.20 26.30
N ASN A 459 -13.57 -5.15 25.57
CA ASN A 459 -14.31 -4.02 26.13
C ASN A 459 -15.77 -4.40 26.43
N THR A 460 -16.07 -4.64 27.70
CA THR A 460 -17.39 -5.06 28.19
C THR A 460 -18.48 -4.00 28.07
N ASN A 461 -18.11 -2.74 27.85
CA ASN A 461 -19.07 -1.63 27.77
C ASN A 461 -19.62 -1.39 26.36
N LYS A 462 -19.37 -2.30 25.41
CA LYS A 462 -19.79 -2.16 24.01
C LYS A 462 -20.34 -3.45 23.43
N GLY A 463 -21.23 -3.30 22.44
CA GLY A 463 -21.69 -4.37 21.57
C GLY A 463 -22.25 -5.56 22.34
N LEU A 464 -21.81 -6.76 21.95
CA LEU A 464 -22.38 -8.02 22.44
C LEU A 464 -22.13 -8.26 23.93
N LEU A 465 -20.98 -7.85 24.47
CA LEU A 465 -20.67 -8.01 25.89
C LEU A 465 -21.52 -7.08 26.78
N ARG A 466 -21.85 -5.89 26.28
CA ARG A 466 -22.80 -5.00 26.96
C ARG A 466 -24.18 -5.64 27.02
N ASN A 467 -24.65 -6.18 25.90
CA ASN A 467 -25.93 -6.90 25.85
C ASN A 467 -25.94 -8.10 26.80
N LEU A 468 -24.85 -8.87 26.86
CA LEU A 468 -24.72 -10.00 27.79
C LEU A 468 -24.87 -9.54 29.25
N SER A 469 -24.25 -8.42 29.62
CA SER A 469 -24.36 -7.86 30.97
C SER A 469 -25.78 -7.40 31.34
N GLU A 470 -26.59 -6.99 30.35
CA GLU A 470 -27.96 -6.50 30.58
C GLU A 470 -28.99 -7.64 30.53
N ILE A 471 -28.84 -8.59 29.61
CA ILE A 471 -29.80 -9.67 29.35
C ILE A 471 -29.57 -10.87 30.28
N ALA A 472 -28.31 -11.24 30.52
CA ALA A 472 -27.92 -12.41 31.33
C ALA A 472 -26.78 -12.05 32.30
N PRO A 473 -27.06 -11.23 33.34
CA PRO A 473 -26.03 -10.68 34.23
C PRO A 473 -25.25 -11.75 35.02
N GLY A 474 -25.89 -12.86 35.36
CA GLY A 474 -25.25 -13.98 36.04
C GLY A 474 -24.22 -14.68 35.15
N THR A 475 -24.59 -14.95 33.89
CA THR A 475 -23.67 -15.47 32.87
C THR A 475 -22.54 -14.49 32.55
N PHE A 476 -22.82 -13.19 32.54
CA PHE A 476 -21.78 -12.17 32.37
C PHE A 476 -20.75 -12.24 33.51
N GLN A 477 -21.21 -12.29 34.76
CA GLN A 477 -20.33 -12.38 35.93
C GLN A 477 -19.52 -13.69 35.91
N HIS A 478 -20.16 -14.82 35.56
CA HIS A 478 -19.50 -16.10 35.33
C HIS A 478 -18.35 -15.97 34.32
N SER A 479 -18.64 -15.42 33.14
CA SER A 479 -17.67 -15.25 32.05
C SER A 479 -16.45 -14.40 32.48
N ILE A 480 -16.67 -13.39 33.32
CA ILE A 480 -15.58 -12.56 33.88
C ILE A 480 -14.70 -13.38 34.84
N THR A 481 -15.31 -14.16 35.75
CA THR A 481 -14.58 -15.02 36.69
C THR A 481 -13.77 -16.08 35.96
N VAL A 482 -14.42 -16.82 35.03
CA VAL A 482 -13.76 -17.81 34.18
C VAL A 482 -12.61 -17.18 33.41
N GLY A 483 -12.83 -16.02 32.79
CA GLY A 483 -11.79 -15.30 32.06
C GLY A 483 -10.57 -14.93 32.91
N ASN A 484 -10.77 -14.55 34.18
CA ASN A 484 -9.68 -14.25 35.09
C ASN A 484 -8.91 -15.51 35.51
N LEU A 485 -9.61 -16.61 35.85
CA LEU A 485 -8.99 -17.90 36.18
C LEU A 485 -8.19 -18.44 35.00
N ALA A 486 -8.81 -18.47 33.82
CA ALA A 486 -8.23 -18.98 32.59
C ALA A 486 -7.01 -18.15 32.14
N ALA A 487 -7.07 -16.83 32.25
CA ALA A 487 -5.92 -15.95 31.96
C ALA A 487 -4.73 -16.22 32.88
N GLU A 488 -4.97 -16.49 34.16
CA GLU A 488 -3.92 -16.78 35.12
C GLU A 488 -3.23 -18.12 34.83
N ILE A 489 -4.01 -19.15 34.50
CA ILE A 489 -3.48 -20.43 34.03
C ILE A 489 -2.61 -20.21 32.79
N ALA A 490 -3.13 -19.45 31.82
CA ALA A 490 -2.41 -19.15 30.57
C ALA A 490 -1.08 -18.43 30.83
N ASN A 491 -1.05 -17.45 31.74
CA ASN A 491 0.19 -16.79 32.16
C ASN A 491 1.19 -17.79 32.76
N ARG A 492 0.72 -18.70 33.62
CA ARG A 492 1.57 -19.67 34.32
C ARG A 492 2.23 -20.67 33.37
N ILE A 493 1.54 -21.08 32.31
CA ILE A 493 2.03 -22.04 31.32
C ILE A 493 2.59 -21.39 30.04
N ARG A 494 2.67 -20.05 29.99
CA ARG A 494 3.10 -19.27 28.81
C ARG A 494 2.24 -19.52 27.55
N ALA A 495 0.94 -19.66 27.75
CA ALA A 495 -0.08 -19.60 26.69
C ALA A 495 -0.54 -18.14 26.50
N ASN A 496 -1.36 -17.88 25.47
CA ASN A 496 -1.84 -16.52 25.19
C ASN A 496 -2.97 -16.12 26.15
N SER A 497 -2.63 -15.45 27.25
CA SER A 497 -3.59 -15.05 28.29
C SER A 497 -4.62 -14.03 27.83
N LEU A 498 -4.23 -13.07 26.97
CA LEU A 498 -5.18 -12.09 26.41
C LEU A 498 -6.23 -12.77 25.53
N LEU A 499 -5.80 -13.74 24.71
CA LEU A 499 -6.70 -14.53 23.87
C LEU A 499 -7.68 -15.35 24.71
N VAL A 500 -7.19 -16.10 25.70
CA VAL A 500 -8.03 -16.92 26.59
C VAL A 500 -9.02 -16.04 27.34
N ARG A 501 -8.56 -14.92 27.92
CA ARG A 501 -9.41 -13.97 28.62
C ARG A 501 -10.52 -13.44 27.72
N THR A 502 -10.16 -13.04 26.50
CA THR A 502 -11.13 -12.50 25.54
C THR A 502 -12.11 -13.58 25.11
N GLY A 503 -11.64 -14.79 24.77
CA GLY A 503 -12.49 -15.93 24.41
C GLY A 503 -13.49 -16.28 25.51
N ALA A 504 -13.05 -16.27 26.77
CA ALA A 504 -13.92 -16.50 27.94
C ALA A 504 -15.06 -15.49 28.06
N LEU A 505 -14.87 -14.23 27.66
CA LEU A 505 -15.97 -13.24 27.70
C LEU A 505 -17.11 -13.59 26.73
N TYR A 506 -16.81 -14.32 25.65
CA TYR A 506 -17.77 -14.63 24.60
C TYR A 506 -18.28 -16.08 24.63
N HIS A 507 -17.66 -17.00 25.37
CA HIS A 507 -17.97 -18.43 25.27
C HIS A 507 -19.46 -18.78 25.48
N ASP A 508 -20.12 -18.04 26.37
CA ASP A 508 -21.49 -18.28 26.81
C ASP A 508 -22.53 -17.29 26.26
N ILE A 509 -22.17 -16.47 25.26
CA ILE A 509 -23.07 -15.42 24.73
C ILE A 509 -24.43 -15.96 24.25
N GLY A 510 -24.49 -17.23 23.81
CA GLY A 510 -25.74 -17.84 23.34
C GLY A 510 -26.78 -18.02 24.43
N LYS A 511 -26.39 -18.02 25.71
CA LYS A 511 -27.31 -18.06 26.86
C LYS A 511 -28.25 -16.86 26.89
N MET A 512 -27.88 -15.74 26.24
CA MET A 512 -28.77 -14.57 26.08
C MET A 512 -30.09 -14.90 25.38
N THR A 513 -30.16 -15.95 24.57
CA THR A 513 -31.38 -16.34 23.86
C THR A 513 -32.47 -16.77 24.84
N ASN A 514 -32.07 -17.49 25.90
CA ASN A 514 -32.98 -18.10 26.86
C ASN A 514 -32.38 -18.04 28.29
N PRO A 515 -32.15 -16.84 28.87
CA PRO A 515 -31.34 -16.69 30.08
C PRO A 515 -31.88 -17.46 31.29
N VAL A 516 -33.21 -17.53 31.42
CA VAL A 516 -33.91 -18.14 32.56
C VAL A 516 -33.67 -19.65 32.71
N PHE A 517 -33.21 -20.32 31.65
CA PHE A 517 -32.87 -21.75 31.67
C PHE A 517 -31.45 -22.01 32.20
N PHE A 518 -30.68 -20.97 32.54
CA PHE A 518 -29.34 -21.13 33.07
C PHE A 518 -29.32 -20.71 34.55
N THR A 519 -28.90 -21.62 35.42
CA THR A 519 -29.01 -21.50 36.88
C THR A 519 -28.42 -20.21 37.45
N GLU A 520 -27.35 -19.70 36.84
CA GLU A 520 -26.69 -18.47 37.27
C GLU A 520 -27.54 -17.20 37.05
N ASN A 521 -28.58 -17.27 36.21
CA ASN A 521 -29.49 -16.15 35.95
C ASN A 521 -30.89 -16.34 36.58
N GLN A 522 -31.13 -17.45 37.28
CA GLN A 522 -32.44 -17.76 37.84
C GLN A 522 -32.70 -16.97 39.13
N ALA A 523 -33.96 -16.56 39.32
CA ALA A 523 -34.46 -15.89 40.51
C ALA A 523 -35.52 -16.74 41.22
N GLY A 524 -35.13 -17.93 41.69
CA GLY A 524 -35.91 -18.76 42.61
C GLY A 524 -36.83 -19.83 42.00
N VAL A 525 -37.25 -19.71 40.72
CA VAL A 525 -38.02 -20.76 40.02
C VAL A 525 -37.15 -21.37 38.92
N ASN A 526 -37.03 -22.70 38.90
CA ASN A 526 -36.30 -23.43 37.86
C ASN A 526 -37.25 -23.90 36.75
N PRO A 527 -37.20 -23.34 35.53
CA PRO A 527 -38.10 -23.72 34.44
C PRO A 527 -37.87 -25.15 33.94
N HIS A 528 -36.74 -25.78 34.27
CA HIS A 528 -36.48 -27.18 33.95
C HIS A 528 -37.41 -28.16 34.66
N ASP A 529 -38.02 -27.76 35.79
CA ASP A 529 -38.93 -28.63 36.55
C ASP A 529 -40.23 -28.96 35.79
N GLN A 530 -40.53 -28.18 34.73
CA GLN A 530 -41.71 -28.35 33.87
C GLN A 530 -41.39 -29.01 32.51
N LEU A 531 -40.13 -29.38 32.27
CA LEU A 531 -39.67 -29.94 31.01
C LEU A 531 -39.16 -31.37 31.20
N SER A 532 -39.17 -32.16 30.13
CA SER A 532 -38.44 -33.43 30.14
C SER A 532 -36.92 -33.21 30.22
N ASP A 533 -36.19 -34.21 30.71
CA ASP A 533 -34.72 -34.18 30.73
C ASP A 533 -34.13 -33.97 29.32
N LEU A 534 -34.79 -34.53 28.29
CA LEU A 534 -34.35 -34.42 26.91
C LEU A 534 -34.56 -33.00 26.36
N GLU A 535 -35.73 -32.39 26.60
CA GLU A 535 -35.98 -30.99 26.22
C GLU A 535 -35.03 -30.03 26.95
N SER A 536 -34.83 -30.26 28.25
CA SER A 536 -33.88 -29.49 29.05
C SER A 536 -32.46 -29.60 28.52
N ALA A 537 -32.00 -30.81 28.19
CA ALA A 537 -30.70 -31.03 27.58
C ALA A 537 -30.56 -30.29 26.24
N GLN A 538 -31.58 -30.32 25.38
CA GLN A 538 -31.55 -29.63 24.08
C GLN A 538 -31.48 -28.11 24.24
N ILE A 539 -32.23 -27.52 25.18
CA ILE A 539 -32.14 -26.08 25.49
C ILE A 539 -30.72 -25.72 25.94
N ILE A 540 -30.16 -26.49 26.87
CA ILE A 540 -28.80 -26.26 27.36
C ILE A 540 -27.78 -26.43 26.23
N ILE A 541 -27.84 -27.47 25.40
CA ILE A 541 -26.89 -27.69 24.30
C ILE A 541 -26.98 -26.56 23.24
N SER A 542 -28.19 -26.05 22.99
CA SER A 542 -28.44 -25.05 21.96
C SER A 542 -27.66 -23.74 22.13
N HIS A 543 -27.25 -23.37 23.36
CA HIS A 543 -26.52 -22.12 23.59
C HIS A 543 -25.22 -22.03 22.79
N VAL A 544 -24.57 -23.16 22.47
CA VAL A 544 -23.37 -23.18 21.63
C VAL A 544 -23.72 -22.72 20.21
N SER A 545 -24.78 -23.31 19.64
CA SER A 545 -25.22 -22.98 18.28
C SER A 545 -25.78 -21.56 18.16
N GLU A 546 -26.55 -21.09 19.16
CA GLU A 546 -27.06 -19.73 19.21
C GLU A 546 -25.94 -18.71 19.42
N GLY A 547 -24.96 -19.03 20.27
CA GLY A 547 -23.78 -18.21 20.47
C GLY A 547 -22.97 -18.05 19.18
N LEU A 548 -22.80 -19.15 18.43
CA LEU A 548 -22.13 -19.11 17.13
C LEU A 548 -22.88 -18.22 16.12
N LYS A 549 -24.22 -18.35 16.02
CA LYS A 549 -25.06 -17.47 15.17
C LYS A 549 -24.90 -15.99 15.53
N MET A 550 -24.92 -15.67 16.83
CA MET A 550 -24.70 -14.29 17.29
C MET A 550 -23.30 -13.78 16.93
N ALA A 551 -22.28 -14.60 17.13
CA ALA A 551 -20.90 -14.28 16.82
C ALA A 551 -20.69 -14.01 15.31
N GLU A 552 -21.34 -14.79 14.46
CA GLU A 552 -21.29 -14.62 13.00
C GLU A 552 -22.00 -13.35 12.54
N LYS A 553 -23.16 -13.04 13.13
CA LYS A 553 -23.93 -11.84 12.82
C LYS A 553 -23.14 -10.55 13.07
N VAL A 554 -22.30 -10.53 14.10
CA VAL A 554 -21.45 -9.36 14.43
C VAL A 554 -20.03 -9.45 13.86
N GLY A 555 -19.72 -10.51 13.10
CA GLY A 555 -18.43 -10.68 12.44
C GLY A 555 -17.24 -10.94 13.37
N LEU A 556 -17.45 -11.65 14.49
CA LEU A 556 -16.38 -12.02 15.41
C LEU A 556 -15.28 -12.83 14.70
N PRO A 557 -13.99 -12.64 15.06
CA PRO A 557 -12.90 -13.42 14.50
C PRO A 557 -13.08 -14.92 14.75
N GLY A 558 -12.67 -15.75 13.78
CA GLY A 558 -12.81 -17.21 13.87
C GLY A 558 -12.27 -17.79 15.17
N ILE A 559 -11.11 -17.32 15.63
CA ILE A 559 -10.51 -17.79 16.88
C ILE A 559 -11.38 -17.57 18.13
N ILE A 560 -12.23 -16.53 18.15
CA ILE A 560 -13.20 -16.29 19.23
C ILE A 560 -14.41 -17.19 19.08
N LYS A 561 -14.88 -17.40 17.84
CA LYS A 561 -15.97 -18.36 17.54
C LYS A 561 -15.59 -19.78 17.97
N ASP A 562 -14.33 -20.16 17.78
CA ASP A 562 -13.85 -21.48 18.16
C ASP A 562 -13.97 -21.72 19.68
N PHE A 563 -13.74 -20.70 20.53
CA PHE A 563 -13.95 -20.83 21.98
C PHE A 563 -15.41 -21.15 22.34
N ILE A 564 -16.39 -20.58 21.62
CA ILE A 564 -17.82 -20.86 21.81
C ILE A 564 -18.16 -22.30 21.43
N THR A 565 -17.54 -22.84 20.39
CA THR A 565 -17.84 -24.20 19.92
C THR A 565 -17.10 -25.29 20.69
N THR A 566 -15.97 -24.94 21.32
CA THR A 566 -15.05 -25.93 21.91
C THR A 566 -15.10 -25.98 23.44
N HIS A 567 -15.68 -25.01 24.14
CA HIS A 567 -15.58 -24.94 25.61
C HIS A 567 -16.22 -26.13 26.34
N HIS A 568 -17.24 -26.76 25.74
CA HIS A 568 -17.80 -28.03 26.23
C HIS A 568 -17.33 -29.27 25.44
N GLY A 569 -16.64 -29.08 24.32
CA GLY A 569 -16.19 -30.17 23.45
C GLY A 569 -17.34 -31.11 23.06
N THR A 570 -17.07 -32.40 23.11
CA THR A 570 -18.06 -33.47 22.91
C THR A 570 -18.60 -34.01 24.24
N GLY A 571 -18.64 -33.15 25.26
CA GLY A 571 -19.17 -33.46 26.58
C GLY A 571 -20.66 -33.80 26.59
N ILE A 572 -21.15 -34.31 27.71
CA ILE A 572 -22.56 -34.67 27.90
C ILE A 572 -23.14 -33.79 29.00
N THR A 573 -24.39 -33.35 28.85
CA THR A 573 -25.17 -32.72 29.93
C THR A 573 -25.50 -33.76 31.02
N LYS A 574 -24.51 -34.07 31.87
CA LYS A 574 -24.51 -35.24 32.78
C LYS A 574 -25.72 -35.29 33.71
N TYR A 575 -26.19 -34.15 34.23
CA TYR A 575 -27.35 -34.10 35.13
C TYR A 575 -28.61 -34.68 34.47
N PHE A 576 -29.03 -34.12 33.33
CA PHE A 576 -30.20 -34.57 32.58
C PHE A 576 -30.02 -35.99 32.02
N TYR A 577 -28.82 -36.34 31.55
CA TYR A 577 -28.54 -37.70 31.07
C TYR A 577 -28.71 -38.75 32.18
N ILE A 578 -28.18 -38.49 33.38
CA ILE A 578 -28.28 -39.42 34.51
C ILE A 578 -29.72 -39.51 35.01
N ASN A 579 -30.43 -38.38 35.13
CA ASN A 579 -31.85 -38.38 35.51
C ASN A 579 -32.70 -39.17 34.53
N TYR A 580 -32.46 -38.99 33.23
CA TYR A 580 -33.16 -39.72 32.18
C TYR A 580 -32.88 -41.23 32.25
N CYS A 581 -31.61 -41.63 32.49
CA CYS A 581 -31.22 -43.03 32.70
C CYS A 581 -31.90 -43.65 33.94
N ASN A 582 -31.98 -42.89 35.03
CA ASN A 582 -32.63 -43.35 36.26
C ASN A 582 -34.15 -43.51 36.09
N ALA A 583 -34.77 -42.65 35.28
CA ALA A 583 -36.19 -42.74 34.94
C ALA A 583 -36.50 -43.88 33.94
N HIS A 584 -35.54 -44.26 33.10
CA HIS A 584 -35.70 -45.29 32.05
C HIS A 584 -34.65 -46.41 32.18
N PRO A 585 -34.64 -47.20 33.28
CA PRO A 585 -33.56 -48.15 33.59
C PRO A 585 -33.49 -49.37 32.64
N THR A 586 -34.53 -49.60 31.82
CA THR A 586 -34.61 -50.74 30.89
C THR A 586 -34.37 -50.36 29.43
N GLU A 587 -34.23 -49.06 29.14
CA GLU A 587 -34.04 -48.56 27.78
C GLU A 587 -32.55 -48.35 27.47
N VAL A 588 -32.16 -48.66 26.24
CA VAL A 588 -30.82 -48.34 25.73
C VAL A 588 -30.86 -46.89 25.26
N ILE A 589 -30.33 -45.99 26.08
CA ILE A 589 -30.40 -44.54 25.84
C ILE A 589 -29.27 -44.12 24.90
N ASP A 590 -29.63 -43.41 23.84
CA ASP A 590 -28.67 -42.80 22.93
C ASP A 590 -28.01 -41.58 23.60
N LYS A 591 -26.72 -41.71 23.94
CA LYS A 591 -25.91 -40.64 24.52
C LYS A 591 -25.82 -39.41 23.62
N SER A 592 -25.98 -39.56 22.31
CA SER A 592 -25.85 -38.46 21.34
C SER A 592 -26.89 -37.36 21.59
N GLN A 593 -28.06 -37.70 22.14
CA GLN A 593 -29.15 -36.76 22.45
C GLN A 593 -28.82 -35.79 23.59
N PHE A 594 -27.82 -36.12 24.41
CA PHE A 594 -27.35 -35.31 25.53
C PHE A 594 -25.94 -34.75 25.31
N GLN A 595 -25.39 -34.96 24.11
CA GLN A 595 -24.01 -34.64 23.78
C GLN A 595 -23.90 -33.28 23.08
N TYR A 596 -22.93 -32.47 23.49
CA TYR A 596 -22.57 -31.26 22.76
C TYR A 596 -21.99 -31.61 21.37
N PRO A 597 -22.24 -30.77 20.35
CA PRO A 597 -21.80 -31.04 18.98
C PRO A 597 -20.28 -31.04 18.79
N GLY A 598 -19.52 -30.46 19.75
CA GLY A 598 -18.09 -30.24 19.62
C GLY A 598 -17.73 -29.19 18.57
N PRO A 599 -16.47 -29.16 18.09
CA PRO A 599 -15.42 -30.16 18.33
C PRO A 599 -14.75 -30.06 19.71
N ASN A 600 -13.95 -31.06 20.08
CA ASN A 600 -13.06 -30.98 21.24
C ASN A 600 -12.01 -29.85 21.07
N PRO A 601 -11.48 -29.30 22.17
CA PRO A 601 -10.37 -28.36 22.12
C PRO A 601 -9.20 -28.87 21.26
N PHE A 602 -8.66 -28.00 20.42
CA PHE A 602 -7.50 -28.28 19.55
C PHE A 602 -6.34 -27.30 19.79
N THR A 603 -6.51 -26.33 20.70
CA THR A 603 -5.46 -25.42 21.18
C THR A 603 -5.32 -25.52 22.69
N ARG A 604 -4.14 -25.15 23.22
CA ARG A 604 -3.92 -25.10 24.67
C ARG A 604 -4.88 -24.11 25.33
N GLU A 605 -5.10 -22.98 24.68
CA GLU A 605 -5.96 -21.90 25.13
C GLU A 605 -7.42 -22.34 25.29
N GLN A 606 -7.97 -23.11 24.35
CA GLN A 606 -9.33 -23.68 24.46
C GLN A 606 -9.42 -24.72 25.58
N ALA A 607 -8.40 -25.57 25.76
CA ALA A 607 -8.37 -26.54 26.86
C ALA A 607 -8.34 -25.85 28.23
N ILE A 608 -7.61 -24.75 28.35
CA ILE A 608 -7.61 -23.91 29.56
C ILE A 608 -9.02 -23.37 29.84
N LEU A 609 -9.72 -22.86 28.82
CA LEU A 609 -11.09 -22.36 28.99
C LEU A 609 -12.02 -23.46 29.48
N MET A 610 -12.00 -24.64 28.84
CA MET A 610 -12.83 -25.79 29.22
C MET A 610 -12.60 -26.21 30.68
N MET A 611 -11.34 -26.26 31.13
CA MET A 611 -11.01 -26.58 32.52
C MET A 611 -11.53 -25.51 33.49
N ALA A 612 -11.29 -24.23 33.17
CA ALA A 612 -11.68 -23.12 34.04
C ALA A 612 -13.20 -22.98 34.15
N ASP A 613 -13.93 -23.09 33.03
CA ASP A 613 -15.39 -23.03 32.99
C ASP A 613 -16.02 -24.17 33.83
N THR A 614 -15.57 -25.40 33.60
CA THR A 614 -16.08 -26.57 34.33
C THR A 614 -15.83 -26.48 35.82
N VAL A 615 -14.63 -26.04 36.22
CA VAL A 615 -14.25 -25.93 37.63
C VAL A 615 -14.96 -24.76 38.31
N GLU A 616 -15.08 -23.60 37.68
CA GLU A 616 -15.81 -22.46 38.23
C GLU A 616 -17.27 -22.85 38.48
N ALA A 617 -17.95 -23.36 37.46
CA ALA A 617 -19.37 -23.70 37.54
C ALA A 617 -19.64 -24.76 38.62
N ALA A 618 -18.81 -25.81 38.67
CA ALA A 618 -18.96 -26.87 39.66
C ALA A 618 -18.61 -26.39 41.09
N SER A 619 -17.66 -25.47 41.26
CA SER A 619 -17.24 -25.00 42.58
C SER A 619 -18.35 -24.30 43.36
N ARG A 620 -19.31 -23.69 42.66
CA ARG A 620 -20.49 -23.04 43.27
C ARG A 620 -21.43 -24.02 43.99
N SER A 621 -21.32 -25.31 43.68
CA SER A 621 -22.14 -26.37 44.28
C SER A 621 -21.50 -27.04 45.51
N LEU A 622 -20.31 -26.60 45.93
CA LEU A 622 -19.66 -27.14 47.12
C LEU A 622 -20.39 -26.70 48.40
N ASN A 623 -20.65 -27.67 49.28
CA ASN A 623 -21.23 -27.41 50.61
C ASN A 623 -20.24 -26.66 51.51
N GLU A 624 -18.95 -27.00 51.44
CA GLU A 624 -17.88 -26.41 52.24
C GLU A 624 -16.65 -26.13 51.35
N TYR A 625 -16.02 -24.98 51.58
CA TYR A 625 -14.88 -24.50 50.80
C TYR A 625 -13.56 -24.70 51.58
N THR A 626 -13.18 -25.96 51.79
CA THR A 626 -11.88 -26.33 52.38
C THR A 626 -10.86 -26.58 51.27
N GLU A 627 -9.57 -26.54 51.62
CA GLU A 627 -8.50 -26.88 50.67
C GLU A 627 -8.66 -28.29 50.11
N GLU A 628 -9.07 -29.24 50.95
CA GLU A 628 -9.30 -30.62 50.54
C GLU A 628 -10.52 -30.75 49.62
N SER A 629 -11.65 -30.11 49.95
CA SER A 629 -12.86 -30.19 49.11
C SER A 629 -12.64 -29.58 47.72
N ILE A 630 -11.99 -28.41 47.66
CA ILE A 630 -11.62 -27.74 46.42
C ILE A 630 -10.64 -28.59 45.61
N SER A 631 -9.59 -29.12 46.25
CA SER A 631 -8.59 -29.95 45.56
C SER A 631 -9.20 -31.22 44.98
N ASN A 632 -10.06 -31.90 45.74
CA ASN A 632 -10.74 -33.11 45.29
C ASN A 632 -11.68 -32.81 44.11
N LEU A 633 -12.42 -31.69 44.16
CA LEU A 633 -13.28 -31.27 43.06
C LEU A 633 -12.47 -30.99 41.79
N VAL A 634 -11.44 -30.14 41.87
CA VAL A 634 -10.61 -29.75 40.73
C VAL A 634 -9.95 -30.97 40.09
N ASN A 635 -9.37 -31.87 40.90
CA ASN A 635 -8.76 -33.09 40.38
C ASN A 635 -9.79 -33.99 39.69
N LYS A 636 -10.92 -34.28 40.36
CA LYS A 636 -11.97 -35.15 39.80
C LYS A 636 -12.48 -34.65 38.44
N LEU A 637 -12.71 -33.35 38.29
CA LEU A 637 -13.25 -32.78 37.05
C LEU A 637 -12.21 -32.82 35.92
N ILE A 638 -11.00 -32.34 36.17
CA ILE A 638 -9.97 -32.24 35.14
C ILE A 638 -9.46 -33.63 34.75
N ASP A 639 -9.28 -34.55 35.71
CA ASP A 639 -8.91 -35.94 35.40
C ASP A 639 -10.02 -36.66 34.63
N GLY A 640 -11.28 -36.33 34.92
CA GLY A 640 -12.42 -36.78 34.12
C GLY A 640 -12.34 -36.32 32.67
N GLN A 641 -12.08 -35.03 32.41
CA GLN A 641 -11.91 -34.48 31.06
C GLN A 641 -10.74 -35.13 30.29
N VAL A 642 -9.64 -35.42 30.99
CA VAL A 642 -8.49 -36.16 30.44
C VAL A 642 -8.89 -37.59 30.07
N ALA A 643 -9.57 -38.30 30.97
CA ALA A 643 -10.01 -39.68 30.76
C ALA A 643 -11.05 -39.80 29.63
N ASP A 644 -11.99 -38.84 29.55
CA ASP A 644 -12.99 -38.72 28.48
C ASP A 644 -12.35 -38.37 27.13
N GLY A 645 -11.07 -37.97 27.12
CA GLY A 645 -10.27 -37.76 25.92
C GLY A 645 -10.48 -36.40 25.24
N PHE A 646 -11.02 -35.40 25.94
CA PHE A 646 -11.27 -34.07 25.37
C PHE A 646 -10.00 -33.33 24.97
N PHE A 647 -8.85 -33.69 25.54
CA PHE A 647 -7.57 -33.03 25.26
C PHE A 647 -6.68 -33.77 24.26
N LYS A 648 -7.17 -34.84 23.60
CA LYS A 648 -6.39 -35.66 22.65
C LYS A 648 -5.88 -34.89 21.43
N GLU A 649 -6.64 -33.91 20.97
CA GLU A 649 -6.37 -33.17 19.72
C GLU A 649 -5.71 -31.80 19.96
N CYS A 650 -5.41 -31.43 21.21
CA CYS A 650 -4.75 -30.17 21.54
C CYS A 650 -3.33 -30.40 22.10
N PRO A 651 -2.38 -29.50 21.84
CA PRO A 651 -0.99 -29.65 22.29
C PRO A 651 -0.80 -29.23 23.77
N ILE A 652 -1.71 -29.62 24.66
CA ILE A 652 -1.59 -29.40 26.11
C ILE A 652 -0.84 -30.57 26.75
N THR A 653 0.13 -30.28 27.62
CA THR A 653 0.92 -31.34 28.28
C THR A 653 0.37 -31.69 29.65
N PHE A 654 0.69 -32.88 30.17
CA PHE A 654 0.36 -33.23 31.57
C PHE A 654 0.95 -32.25 32.59
N ARG A 655 2.10 -31.65 32.28
CA ARG A 655 2.70 -30.59 33.09
C ARG A 655 1.82 -29.33 33.08
N ASP A 656 1.30 -28.93 31.93
CA ASP A 656 0.41 -27.77 31.82
C ASP A 656 -0.88 -28.00 32.62
N ILE A 657 -1.45 -29.22 32.53
CA ILE A 657 -2.64 -29.62 33.29
C ILE A 657 -2.38 -29.58 34.80
N ALA A 658 -1.25 -30.10 35.28
CA ALA A 658 -0.89 -30.05 36.69
C ALA A 658 -0.75 -28.61 37.21
N LEU A 659 -0.13 -27.73 36.42
CA LEU A 659 -0.04 -26.30 36.76
C LEU A 659 -1.41 -25.61 36.73
N ALA A 660 -2.28 -25.97 35.78
CA ALA A 660 -3.64 -25.45 35.71
C ALA A 660 -4.45 -25.82 36.96
N LYS A 661 -4.39 -27.09 37.39
CA LYS A 661 -5.01 -27.57 38.63
C LYS A 661 -4.52 -26.77 39.84
N GLN A 662 -3.22 -26.59 39.98
CA GLN A 662 -2.64 -25.83 41.09
C GLN A 662 -3.17 -24.38 41.12
N VAL A 663 -3.14 -23.69 39.98
CA VAL A 663 -3.64 -22.31 39.87
C VAL A 663 -5.13 -22.24 40.23
N LEU A 664 -5.95 -23.17 39.74
CA LEU A 664 -7.38 -23.21 40.05
C LEU A 664 -7.64 -23.41 41.55
N ILE A 665 -6.93 -24.34 42.19
CA ILE A 665 -7.05 -24.58 43.64
C ILE A 665 -6.69 -23.31 44.42
N GLU A 666 -5.54 -22.70 44.14
CA GLU A 666 -5.08 -21.48 44.80
C GLU A 666 -6.06 -20.32 44.63
N ARG A 667 -6.59 -20.12 43.42
CA ARG A 667 -7.52 -19.03 43.11
C ARG A 667 -8.90 -19.24 43.71
N LEU A 668 -9.45 -20.46 43.64
CA LEU A 668 -10.72 -20.78 44.30
C LEU A 668 -10.61 -20.62 45.81
N LYS A 669 -9.52 -21.08 46.43
CA LYS A 669 -9.25 -20.82 47.86
C LYS A 669 -9.28 -19.32 48.16
N ALA A 670 -8.64 -18.50 47.33
CA ALA A 670 -8.64 -17.05 47.53
C ALA A 670 -10.02 -16.38 47.33
N ILE A 671 -10.84 -16.87 46.40
CA ILE A 671 -12.19 -16.37 46.13
C ILE A 671 -13.15 -16.71 47.28
N TYR A 672 -13.06 -17.93 47.82
CA TYR A 672 -13.99 -18.45 48.81
C TYR A 672 -13.47 -18.40 50.26
N HIS A 673 -12.19 -18.06 50.50
CA HIS A 673 -11.72 -17.75 51.86
C HIS A 673 -12.41 -16.48 52.35
N THR A 674 -13.18 -16.66 53.43
CA THR A 674 -13.98 -15.65 54.11
C THR A 674 -13.15 -14.42 54.49
N ARG A 675 -13.59 -13.24 54.03
CA ARG A 675 -13.42 -12.01 54.83
C ARG A 675 -14.06 -12.30 56.18
N ILE A 676 -13.27 -12.23 57.26
CA ILE A 676 -13.74 -12.37 58.63
C ILE A 676 -14.98 -11.47 58.80
N SER A 677 -16.14 -12.06 59.09
CA SER A 677 -17.32 -11.28 59.46
C SER A 677 -17.00 -10.50 60.73
N TYR A 678 -17.19 -9.18 60.72
CA TYR A 678 -17.06 -8.38 61.93
C TYR A 678 -18.03 -8.94 62.99
N PRO A 679 -17.55 -9.25 64.20
CA PRO A 679 -18.43 -9.75 65.24
C PRO A 679 -19.48 -8.69 65.58
N HIS A 680 -20.75 -9.08 65.55
CA HIS A 680 -21.82 -8.24 66.04
C HIS A 680 -21.79 -8.22 67.58
N LEU A 681 -21.87 -7.02 68.16
CA LEU A 681 -22.03 -6.81 69.60
C LEU A 681 -23.37 -7.40 70.06
N ASN A 682 -23.33 -8.44 70.91
CA ASN A 682 -24.51 -8.95 71.59
C ASN A 682 -24.95 -7.97 72.68
N VAL A 683 -25.82 -7.01 72.34
CA VAL A 683 -26.55 -6.23 73.34
C VAL A 683 -27.70 -7.08 73.86
N ARG A 684 -27.54 -7.67 75.05
CA ARG A 684 -28.64 -8.27 75.81
C ARG A 684 -29.65 -7.16 76.17
N GLN A 685 -30.82 -7.17 75.55
CA GLN A 685 -32.01 -6.50 76.08
C GLN A 685 -32.53 -7.28 77.30
N ASN A 686 -32.23 -6.79 78.50
CA ASN A 686 -33.02 -7.13 79.68
C ASN A 686 -34.20 -6.16 79.75
N ALA A 687 -35.38 -6.61 79.32
CA ALA A 687 -36.65 -5.96 79.58
C ALA A 687 -37.67 -6.99 80.11
N GLY A 688 -37.67 -7.14 81.44
CA GLY A 688 -38.86 -7.25 82.30
C GLY A 688 -39.66 -8.56 82.35
N LYS A 689 -39.70 -9.18 83.54
CA LYS A 689 -40.91 -9.18 84.40
C LYS A 689 -40.70 -9.78 85.80
N ASN A 690 -41.03 -8.95 86.80
CA ASN A 690 -41.58 -9.20 88.14
C ASN A 690 -41.42 -10.59 88.80
N THR A 691 -40.85 -10.61 90.01
CA THR A 691 -41.64 -10.86 91.23
C THR A 691 -40.98 -10.24 92.46
N SER A 692 -41.83 -9.66 93.30
CA SER A 692 -41.63 -9.13 94.65
C SER A 692 -41.11 -10.16 95.65
N GLN A 693 -40.14 -9.79 96.50
CA GLN A 693 -40.29 -9.78 97.98
C GLN A 693 -38.99 -9.34 98.70
N GLU A 694 -39.17 -8.33 99.54
CA GLU A 694 -38.64 -8.21 100.90
C GLU A 694 -37.11 -8.11 101.17
N SER A 695 -36.73 -6.85 101.43
CA SER A 695 -36.17 -6.36 102.71
C SER A 695 -34.74 -6.74 103.14
N LYS A 696 -33.96 -5.67 103.38
CA LYS A 696 -32.98 -5.45 104.48
C LYS A 696 -31.73 -6.35 104.45
N GLU A 697 -30.55 -5.95 104.85
CA GLU A 697 -29.95 -4.77 105.49
C GLU A 697 -28.43 -4.95 105.31
N GLN A 698 -27.71 -3.82 105.17
CA GLN A 698 -26.36 -3.54 105.68
C GLN A 698 -25.39 -4.70 105.99
N GLU A 699 -24.25 -4.77 105.29
CA GLU A 699 -22.97 -4.13 105.68
C GLU A 699 -22.00 -4.03 104.49
#